data_AF-A0A2P5HT90-F1
#
_entry.id   AF-A0A2P5HT90-F1
#
_cell.length_a   1.000
_cell.length_b   1.000
_cell.length_c   1.000
_cell.angle_alpha   90.00
_cell.angle_beta   90.00
_cell.angle_gamma   90.00
#
_symmetry.space_group_name_H-M   'P 1'
#
loop_
_entity.id
_entity.type
_entity.pdbx_description
1 polymer ?
#
loop_
_entity_poly.entity_id
_entity_poly.type
_entity_poly.pdbx_seq_one_letter_code
_entity_poly.pdbx_strand_id
1 'polypeptide(L)'
;MPATATPGLLRALLLALLWCQIEAFYIPGWSIKSYSQNENIPLMVNKAYSDNTQLQYAYYDLPFVCPPTGHHRPGAGLLSGQSISLNLGEVLRGDRIVISDLELSMMKDNECNMLCNREVTRRDVKWARELVRDGYVVEWIVDNLPGATSFVTVDKTRKYYAAGFKLGFTDTSSGRPRYFLNNHHTIVVRYRSAPGKAGEKGEKVIVGFEVYPKSIGSANRRNKDGCPADLQNIEQSFELYMAPNKTVSEAANQLYSQSSYQPEIEQEDLDDDARMTIPYTYSVYFREDNTVEWNKRWDLYFVNQEEGSRIHWLAIINSFIICGLLTGIVLIIMAKTIRTEIKGYKDARAEECKIKLKRGGGQRSPRLSEKNALGLLDQGGDDNEADASSEDEALEDVTGWKLLHADVFRTPDYGWILAPLVGSGVQLLFMVVGLVLLSALGILNPSLRGGFISFGIGLFVFAGLFSGYYSARVYKTFDGQDFMRNAMVTALLFPGLAFGLIFILNLFVWAQASSTAIPFGTLVGLLLLWLFIQLPLVYVGSRYGYNRGGAWEHPTRTSLIPRQIPQQAWYIKRTRSVLLAGLIPFAVIFIELLFVFQSVWQDKSGYYYVFGFLSVVSLIMVVTVAETTVVTIYVQLCSENYNWWWQSFLVGGASSIWVFLYCVWYYFAKLHITGFVSSMLFFTYSFMACMVYGLFTGTVGFLSAYAFVRRIFGAIKAD
;
A
#
# COMPACT_ATOMS: atom_id res chain seq x y z
N MET A 1 -25.43 -13.04 -45.91
CA MET A 1 -26.30 -13.80 -44.99
C MET A 1 -25.63 -13.83 -43.62
N PRO A 2 -26.11 -13.10 -42.61
CA PRO A 2 -25.49 -13.09 -41.29
C PRO A 2 -26.03 -14.26 -40.45
N ALA A 3 -25.12 -15.05 -39.88
CA ALA A 3 -25.44 -16.13 -38.95
C ALA A 3 -25.81 -15.54 -37.59
N THR A 4 -27.06 -15.71 -37.19
CA THR A 4 -27.60 -15.39 -35.87
C THR A 4 -27.08 -16.40 -34.85
N ALA A 5 -26.09 -15.99 -34.04
CA ALA A 5 -25.63 -16.76 -32.91
C ALA A 5 -26.75 -16.83 -31.85
N THR A 6 -27.09 -18.06 -31.46
CA THR A 6 -28.21 -18.42 -30.59
C THR A 6 -28.03 -17.89 -29.14
N PRO A 7 -28.99 -17.15 -28.56
CA PRO A 7 -28.96 -16.67 -27.17
C PRO A 7 -29.18 -17.78 -26.11
N GLY A 8 -29.33 -19.04 -26.53
CA GLY A 8 -29.60 -20.18 -25.65
C GLY A 8 -28.40 -20.63 -24.83
N LEU A 9 -27.18 -20.59 -25.38
CA LEU A 9 -25.99 -21.10 -24.70
C LEU A 9 -25.57 -20.21 -23.52
N LEU A 10 -25.71 -18.89 -23.66
CA LEU A 10 -25.40 -17.92 -22.60
C LEU A 10 -26.42 -18.01 -21.45
N ARG A 11 -27.71 -18.22 -21.77
CA ARG A 11 -28.76 -18.46 -20.78
C ARG A 11 -28.57 -19.78 -20.05
N ALA A 12 -28.16 -20.84 -20.75
CA ALA A 12 -27.87 -22.13 -20.14
C ALA A 12 -26.65 -22.07 -19.19
N LEU A 13 -25.60 -21.32 -19.57
CA LEU A 13 -24.45 -21.05 -18.69
C LEU A 13 -24.82 -20.20 -17.47
N LEU A 14 -25.66 -19.17 -17.64
CA LEU A 14 -26.17 -18.36 -16.54
C LEU A 14 -27.10 -19.15 -15.59
N LEU A 15 -27.92 -20.05 -16.13
CA LEU A 15 -28.77 -20.95 -15.34
C LEU A 15 -27.96 -22.06 -14.64
N ALA A 16 -26.89 -22.56 -15.26
CA ALA A 16 -25.97 -23.51 -14.63
C ALA A 16 -25.16 -22.86 -13.49
N LEU A 17 -24.78 -21.58 -13.62
CA LEU A 17 -24.17 -20.79 -12.54
C LEU A 17 -25.13 -20.54 -11.36
N LEU A 18 -26.44 -20.46 -11.62
CA LEU A 18 -27.48 -20.32 -10.59
C LEU A 18 -27.80 -21.65 -9.86
N TRP A 19 -27.34 -22.80 -10.36
CA TRP A 19 -27.59 -24.12 -9.78
C TRP A 19 -26.48 -24.62 -8.84
N CYS A 20 -25.41 -23.85 -8.62
CA CYS A 20 -24.54 -24.10 -7.49
C CYS A 20 -25.36 -23.92 -6.21
N GLN A 21 -25.67 -25.04 -5.55
CA GLN A 21 -26.16 -25.05 -4.18
C GLN A 21 -25.20 -24.18 -3.36
N ILE A 22 -25.70 -23.03 -2.90
CA ILE A 22 -24.97 -22.14 -2.01
C ILE A 22 -24.94 -22.87 -0.67
N GLU A 23 -23.95 -23.74 -0.47
CA GLU A 23 -23.51 -24.04 0.89
C GLU A 23 -23.10 -22.69 1.49
N ALA A 24 -23.68 -22.34 2.63
CA ALA A 24 -23.42 -21.07 3.30
C ALA A 24 -21.93 -20.95 3.58
N PHE A 25 -21.22 -20.24 2.71
CA PHE A 25 -19.79 -20.03 2.82
C PHE A 25 -19.55 -19.20 4.09
N TYR A 26 -18.89 -19.80 5.08
CA TYR A 26 -18.46 -19.09 6.28
C TYR A 26 -17.42 -18.06 5.87
N ILE A 27 -17.81 -16.79 5.90
CA ILE A 27 -16.88 -15.66 5.76
C ILE A 27 -16.39 -15.31 7.18
N PRO A 28 -15.11 -15.55 7.50
CA PRO A 28 -14.55 -15.21 8.80
C PRO A 28 -14.79 -13.73 9.13
N GLY A 29 -15.37 -13.47 10.30
CA GLY A 29 -15.67 -12.11 10.77
C GLY A 29 -17.04 -11.54 10.40
N TRP A 30 -17.79 -12.19 9.51
CA TRP A 30 -19.16 -11.78 9.17
C TRP A 30 -20.23 -12.67 9.81
N SER A 31 -19.89 -13.93 10.09
CA SER A 31 -20.81 -14.90 10.71
C SER A 31 -20.38 -15.24 12.14
N ILE A 32 -21.37 -15.31 13.03
CA ILE A 32 -21.16 -15.57 14.46
C ILE A 32 -20.94 -17.07 14.64
N LYS A 33 -19.78 -17.45 15.18
CA LYS A 33 -19.52 -18.80 15.65
C LYS A 33 -19.81 -18.87 17.15
N SER A 34 -20.78 -19.70 17.52
CA SER A 34 -21.15 -19.99 18.90
C SER A 34 -20.58 -21.34 19.33
N TYR A 35 -20.28 -21.47 20.62
CA TYR A 35 -19.69 -22.65 21.23
C TYR A 35 -20.58 -23.14 22.38
N SER A 36 -20.79 -24.44 22.45
CA SER A 36 -21.50 -25.13 23.54
C SER A 36 -20.58 -25.31 24.76
N GLN A 37 -21.17 -25.63 25.91
CA GLN A 37 -20.40 -25.96 27.11
C GLN A 37 -19.53 -27.21 26.88
N ASN A 38 -18.27 -27.15 27.34
CA ASN A 38 -17.26 -28.19 27.13
C ASN A 38 -16.92 -28.50 25.66
N GLU A 39 -17.36 -27.68 24.71
CA GLU A 39 -16.91 -27.78 23.33
C GLU A 39 -15.44 -27.36 23.23
N ASN A 40 -14.66 -28.08 22.42
CA ASN A 40 -13.25 -27.77 22.22
C ASN A 40 -13.08 -26.61 21.23
N ILE A 41 -12.33 -25.60 21.64
CA ILE A 41 -12.00 -24.43 20.83
C ILE A 41 -10.61 -24.64 20.22
N PRO A 42 -10.49 -24.75 18.89
CA PRO A 42 -9.18 -24.93 18.26
C PRO A 42 -8.33 -23.67 18.41
N LEU A 43 -7.18 -23.79 19.08
CA LEU A 43 -6.13 -22.77 19.06
C LEU A 43 -5.24 -23.00 17.86
N MET A 44 -5.15 -21.99 17.01
CA MET A 44 -4.30 -21.97 15.82
C MET A 44 -3.07 -21.12 16.08
N VAL A 45 -1.95 -21.53 15.51
CA VAL A 45 -0.66 -20.88 15.67
C VAL A 45 -0.15 -20.47 14.29
N ASN A 46 0.39 -19.26 14.17
CA ASN A 46 0.83 -18.72 12.89
C ASN A 46 2.37 -18.61 12.82
N LYS A 47 2.91 -17.45 13.20
CA LYS A 47 4.31 -17.09 12.99
C LYS A 47 4.85 -16.23 14.12
N ALA A 48 6.17 -16.13 14.16
CA ALA A 48 6.90 -15.17 14.98
C ALA A 48 7.46 -14.06 14.07
N TYR A 49 7.27 -12.82 14.47
CA TYR A 49 7.77 -11.63 13.77
C TYR A 49 8.45 -10.68 14.77
N SER A 50 9.29 -9.78 14.28
CA SER A 50 9.98 -8.78 15.08
C SER A 50 9.83 -7.40 14.44
N ASP A 51 9.89 -6.33 15.23
CA ASP A 51 9.89 -4.96 14.72
C ASP A 51 11.31 -4.53 14.27
N ASN A 52 12.35 -5.22 14.75
CA ASN A 52 13.76 -4.95 14.42
C ASN A 52 14.23 -5.67 13.14
N THR A 53 13.50 -6.68 12.66
CA THR A 53 13.88 -7.44 11.46
C THR A 53 12.69 -7.65 10.54
N GLN A 54 12.93 -7.78 9.23
CA GLN A 54 11.86 -8.03 8.24
C GLN A 54 11.52 -9.53 8.11
N LEU A 55 12.38 -10.39 8.63
CA LEU A 55 12.23 -11.84 8.54
C LEU A 55 11.18 -12.32 9.55
N GLN A 56 10.38 -13.28 9.12
CA GLN A 56 9.39 -13.95 9.96
C GLN A 56 9.67 -15.44 9.91
N TYR A 57 9.33 -16.16 10.98
CA TYR A 57 9.51 -17.61 11.05
C TYR A 57 8.20 -18.26 11.47
N ALA A 58 7.88 -19.42 10.90
CA ALA A 58 6.72 -20.17 11.38
C ALA A 58 7.01 -20.66 12.80
N TYR A 59 6.03 -20.58 13.70
CA TYR A 59 6.28 -20.86 15.12
C TYR A 59 6.75 -22.30 15.37
N TYR A 60 6.20 -23.26 14.63
CA TYR A 60 6.57 -24.68 14.75
C TYR A 60 7.88 -25.05 14.05
N ASP A 61 8.41 -24.19 13.18
CA ASP A 61 9.72 -24.41 12.54
C ASP A 61 10.87 -24.00 13.47
N LEU A 62 10.57 -23.33 14.59
CA LEU A 62 11.55 -22.96 15.60
C LEU A 62 12.01 -24.20 16.39
N PRO A 63 13.32 -24.49 16.47
CA PRO A 63 13.82 -25.77 16.97
C PRO A 63 13.66 -25.92 18.48
N PHE A 64 13.53 -24.81 19.21
CA PHE A 64 13.30 -24.80 20.65
C PHE A 64 11.83 -24.85 21.04
N VAL A 65 10.89 -24.83 20.09
CA VAL A 65 9.45 -24.94 20.32
C VAL A 65 8.99 -26.40 20.22
N CYS A 66 7.92 -26.76 20.94
CA CYS A 66 7.28 -28.07 20.84
C CYS A 66 6.67 -28.29 19.44
N PRO A 67 7.09 -29.33 18.69
CA PRO A 67 6.40 -29.68 17.44
C PRO A 67 5.02 -30.29 17.73
N PRO A 68 4.07 -30.17 16.78
CA PRO A 68 2.76 -30.78 16.94
C PRO A 68 2.85 -32.31 16.93
N THR A 69 2.08 -32.96 17.79
CA THR A 69 2.11 -34.42 18.02
C THR A 69 1.36 -35.24 16.97
N GLY A 70 0.57 -34.61 16.08
CA GLY A 70 -0.12 -35.32 14.99
C GLY A 70 -1.28 -36.21 15.42
N HIS A 71 -1.71 -36.15 16.69
CA HIS A 71 -2.76 -37.04 17.20
C HIS A 71 -4.16 -36.58 16.78
N HIS A 72 -5.01 -37.55 16.41
CA HIS A 72 -6.45 -37.34 16.18
C HIS A 72 -7.16 -37.04 17.50
N ARG A 73 -7.86 -35.91 17.57
CA ARG A 73 -8.64 -35.53 18.76
C ARG A 73 -10.14 -35.78 18.54
N PRO A 74 -10.81 -36.53 19.42
CA PRO A 74 -12.25 -36.74 19.33
C PRO A 74 -12.99 -35.41 19.53
N GLY A 75 -13.95 -35.11 18.64
CA GLY A 75 -14.82 -33.92 18.72
C GLY A 75 -14.39 -32.70 17.91
N ALA A 76 -13.12 -32.57 17.51
CA ALA A 76 -12.65 -31.40 16.75
C ALA A 76 -12.64 -31.59 15.23
N GLY A 77 -12.80 -32.82 14.71
CA GLY A 77 -12.74 -33.14 13.28
C GLY A 77 -11.41 -32.84 12.57
N LEU A 78 -10.44 -32.26 13.29
CA LEU A 78 -9.19 -31.72 12.76
C LEU A 78 -8.00 -32.34 13.50
N LEU A 79 -6.92 -32.58 12.76
CA LEU A 79 -5.67 -33.15 13.25
C LEU A 79 -4.76 -32.07 13.85
N SER A 80 -4.07 -32.40 14.96
CA SER A 80 -2.98 -31.57 15.45
C SER A 80 -1.87 -31.48 14.41
N GLY A 81 -1.34 -30.29 14.15
CA GLY A 81 -0.34 -30.07 13.09
C GLY A 81 -0.92 -29.96 11.67
N GLN A 82 -2.24 -30.07 11.49
CA GLN A 82 -2.86 -29.86 10.18
C GLN A 82 -2.78 -28.39 9.78
N SER A 83 -2.23 -28.12 8.60
CA SER A 83 -2.23 -26.79 7.99
C SER A 83 -3.64 -26.45 7.48
N ILE A 84 -4.12 -25.25 7.79
CA ILE A 84 -5.40 -24.76 7.27
C ILE A 84 -5.21 -24.30 5.83
N SER A 85 -6.23 -24.47 4.99
CA SER A 85 -6.23 -23.92 3.63
C SER A 85 -6.26 -22.40 3.69
N LEU A 86 -5.15 -21.77 3.33
CA LEU A 86 -4.98 -20.32 3.33
C LEU A 86 -5.43 -19.71 2.00
N ASN A 87 -5.96 -18.49 2.05
CA ASN A 87 -6.18 -17.71 0.85
C ASN A 87 -4.86 -17.16 0.27
N LEU A 88 -4.88 -16.73 -0.99
CA LEU A 88 -3.66 -16.26 -1.69
C LEU A 88 -2.96 -15.13 -0.92
N GLY A 89 -3.72 -14.20 -0.34
CA GLY A 89 -3.19 -13.08 0.42
C GLY A 89 -2.58 -13.47 1.75
N GLU A 90 -3.11 -14.47 2.46
CA GLU A 90 -2.51 -15.05 3.66
C GLU A 90 -1.16 -15.70 3.34
N VAL A 91 -1.09 -16.44 2.23
CA VAL A 91 0.17 -17.04 1.77
C VAL A 91 1.20 -15.96 1.41
N LEU A 92 0.79 -14.90 0.73
CA LEU A 92 1.68 -13.78 0.37
C LEU A 92 2.09 -12.90 1.56
N ARG A 93 1.28 -12.88 2.63
CA ARG A 93 1.63 -12.27 3.92
C ARG A 93 2.64 -13.13 4.70
N GLY A 94 2.93 -14.34 4.24
CA GLY A 94 3.82 -15.30 4.92
C GLY A 94 3.15 -15.98 6.11
N ASP A 95 1.82 -16.09 6.11
CA ASP A 95 1.08 -16.81 7.15
C ASP A 95 1.24 -18.32 6.97
N ARG A 96 1.45 -19.03 8.08
CA ARG A 96 1.67 -20.47 8.20
C ARG A 96 0.82 -20.99 9.36
N ILE A 97 -0.50 -20.95 9.17
CA ILE A 97 -1.46 -21.26 10.22
C ILE A 97 -1.62 -22.77 10.38
N VAL A 98 -1.30 -23.26 11.57
CA VAL A 98 -1.34 -24.67 11.94
C VAL A 98 -2.13 -24.84 13.24
N ILE A 99 -2.89 -25.93 13.36
CA ILE A 99 -3.65 -26.24 14.56
C ILE A 99 -2.71 -26.76 15.66
N SER A 100 -2.83 -26.19 16.85
CA SER A 100 -1.97 -26.54 17.98
C SER A 100 -2.44 -27.73 18.79
N ASP A 101 -1.54 -28.20 19.66
CA ASP A 101 -1.85 -29.20 20.68
C ASP A 101 -2.50 -28.65 21.95
N LEU A 102 -2.74 -27.34 22.04
CA LEU A 102 -3.34 -26.74 23.23
C LEU A 102 -4.83 -27.07 23.29
N GLU A 103 -5.27 -27.62 24.42
CA GLU A 103 -6.68 -27.96 24.65
C GLU A 103 -7.40 -26.81 25.37
N LEU A 104 -8.44 -26.26 24.71
CA LEU A 104 -9.30 -25.21 25.25
C LEU A 104 -10.73 -25.74 25.29
N SER A 105 -11.18 -26.23 26.44
CA SER A 105 -12.58 -26.66 26.62
C SER A 105 -13.42 -25.51 27.16
N MET A 106 -14.48 -25.14 26.45
CA MET A 106 -15.32 -23.99 26.81
C MET A 106 -15.86 -24.11 28.25
N MET A 107 -15.63 -23.09 29.08
CA MET A 107 -15.98 -23.02 30.51
C MET A 107 -15.25 -23.98 31.45
N LYS A 108 -14.13 -24.56 31.01
CA LYS A 108 -13.27 -25.40 31.86
C LYS A 108 -11.93 -24.71 32.11
N ASP A 109 -11.75 -24.19 33.32
CA ASP A 109 -10.49 -23.59 33.74
C ASP A 109 -9.48 -24.69 34.11
N ASN A 110 -8.28 -24.60 33.55
CA ASN A 110 -7.17 -25.50 33.82
C ASN A 110 -6.00 -24.67 34.35
N GLU A 111 -5.62 -24.87 35.62
CA GLU A 111 -4.57 -24.08 36.26
C GLU A 111 -3.17 -24.38 35.72
N CYS A 112 -2.88 -25.63 35.34
CA CYS A 112 -1.65 -25.97 34.64
C CYS A 112 -1.77 -27.31 33.92
N ASN A 113 -1.40 -27.30 32.64
CA ASN A 113 -1.22 -28.48 31.81
C ASN A 113 0.21 -28.47 31.23
N MET A 114 0.83 -29.64 31.18
CA MET A 114 2.12 -29.85 30.52
C MET A 114 1.92 -30.05 29.02
N LEU A 115 2.68 -29.33 28.19
CA LEU A 115 2.61 -29.45 26.73
C LEU A 115 3.66 -30.44 26.22
N CYS A 116 4.95 -30.15 26.43
CA CYS A 116 6.05 -31.04 26.06
C CYS A 116 7.35 -30.67 26.79
N ASN A 117 8.31 -31.60 26.79
CA ASN A 117 9.71 -31.34 27.11
C ASN A 117 10.51 -31.31 25.81
N ARG A 118 11.11 -30.16 25.49
CA ARG A 118 11.89 -29.99 24.26
C ARG A 118 13.40 -30.02 24.57
N GLU A 119 14.11 -30.98 24.00
CA GLU A 119 15.58 -30.98 24.05
C GLU A 119 16.15 -30.07 22.96
N VAL A 120 17.09 -29.20 23.33
CA VAL A 120 17.73 -28.24 22.44
C VAL A 120 19.25 -28.31 22.53
N THR A 121 19.92 -28.05 21.41
CA THR A 121 21.39 -28.02 21.30
C THR A 121 21.94 -26.62 21.58
N ARG A 122 23.27 -26.49 21.72
CA ARG A 122 23.95 -25.17 21.85
C ARG A 122 23.64 -24.22 20.70
N ARG A 123 23.58 -24.74 19.45
CA ARG A 123 23.24 -23.97 18.25
C ARG A 123 21.82 -23.42 18.34
N ASP A 124 20.88 -24.24 18.77
CA ASP A 124 19.48 -23.84 18.94
C ASP A 124 19.32 -22.79 20.04
N VAL A 125 20.08 -22.89 21.14
CA VAL A 125 20.08 -21.89 22.22
C VAL A 125 20.71 -20.57 21.77
N LYS A 126 21.79 -20.60 20.99
CA LYS A 126 22.37 -19.38 20.38
C LYS A 126 21.32 -18.70 19.49
N TRP A 127 20.64 -19.48 18.64
CA TRP A 127 19.60 -18.93 17.77
C TRP A 127 18.39 -18.40 18.56
N ALA A 128 17.93 -19.11 19.59
CA ALA A 128 16.87 -18.64 20.49
C ALA A 128 17.26 -17.31 21.16
N ARG A 129 18.53 -17.17 21.58
CA ARG A 129 19.06 -15.93 22.16
C ARG A 129 18.99 -14.76 21.18
N GLU A 130 19.36 -14.99 19.92
CA GLU A 130 19.29 -13.99 18.86
C GLU A 130 17.84 -13.55 18.62
N LEU A 131 16.88 -14.49 18.56
CA LEU A 131 15.46 -14.16 18.41
C LEU A 131 14.90 -13.39 19.62
N VAL A 132 15.32 -13.71 20.84
CA VAL A 132 14.93 -12.95 22.04
C VAL A 132 15.55 -11.55 22.02
N ARG A 133 16.83 -11.43 21.61
CA ARG A 133 17.54 -10.14 21.46
C ARG A 133 16.84 -9.24 20.45
N ASP A 134 16.45 -9.81 19.31
CA ASP A 134 15.79 -9.08 18.24
C ASP A 134 14.30 -8.80 18.56
N GLY A 135 13.80 -9.27 19.70
CA GLY A 135 12.48 -8.91 20.21
C GLY A 135 11.33 -9.60 19.47
N TYR A 136 11.48 -10.88 19.09
CA TYR A 136 10.44 -11.61 18.39
C TYR A 136 9.16 -11.78 19.24
N VAL A 137 8.02 -11.57 18.58
CA VAL A 137 6.65 -11.65 19.08
C VAL A 137 5.94 -12.76 18.32
N VAL A 138 5.21 -13.61 19.05
CA VAL A 138 4.50 -14.78 18.52
C VAL A 138 3.03 -14.45 18.32
N GLU A 139 2.48 -14.85 17.17
CA GLU A 139 1.07 -14.70 16.85
C GLU A 139 0.31 -16.03 16.96
N TRP A 140 -0.61 -16.09 17.92
CA TRP A 140 -1.62 -17.15 18.07
C TRP A 140 -3.00 -16.62 17.70
N ILE A 141 -3.91 -17.51 17.32
CA ILE A 141 -5.23 -17.17 16.80
C ILE A 141 -6.27 -18.10 17.40
N VAL A 142 -7.36 -17.51 17.93
CA VAL A 142 -8.55 -18.23 18.41
C VAL A 142 -9.77 -17.54 17.85
N ASP A 143 -10.67 -18.28 17.21
CA ASP A 143 -11.91 -17.75 16.62
C ASP A 143 -11.69 -16.50 15.72
N ASN A 144 -10.59 -16.55 14.96
CA ASN A 144 -10.08 -15.47 14.09
C ASN A 144 -9.54 -14.23 14.83
N LEU A 145 -9.54 -14.21 16.16
CA LEU A 145 -8.92 -13.14 16.96
C LEU A 145 -7.44 -13.44 17.20
N PRO A 146 -6.55 -12.43 17.07
CA PRO A 146 -5.15 -12.59 17.47
C PRO A 146 -5.05 -12.66 19.00
N GLY A 147 -4.13 -13.48 19.51
CA GLY A 147 -3.80 -13.49 20.93
C GLY A 147 -3.05 -12.21 21.27
N ALA A 148 -3.51 -11.48 22.27
CA ALA A 148 -2.87 -10.24 22.68
C ALA A 148 -2.37 -10.26 24.12
N THR A 149 -1.28 -9.57 24.38
CA THR A 149 -0.90 -9.17 25.74
C THR A 149 -1.64 -7.89 26.09
N SER A 150 -2.49 -7.92 27.12
CA SER A 150 -3.10 -6.70 27.65
C SER A 150 -2.15 -6.03 28.63
N PHE A 151 -1.99 -4.73 28.51
CA PHE A 151 -1.28 -3.91 29.48
C PHE A 151 -2.25 -2.91 30.12
N VAL A 152 -1.96 -2.52 31.34
CA VAL A 152 -2.75 -1.53 32.07
C VAL A 152 -1.90 -0.28 32.24
N THR A 153 -2.48 0.89 32.01
CA THR A 153 -1.80 2.17 32.31
C THR A 153 -1.46 2.25 33.80
N VAL A 154 -0.45 3.07 34.15
CA VAL A 154 -0.01 3.28 35.54
C VAL A 154 -1.18 3.71 36.43
N ASP A 155 -2.09 4.53 35.88
CA ASP A 155 -3.30 5.01 36.56
C ASP A 155 -4.39 3.94 36.72
N LYS A 156 -4.19 2.74 36.18
CA LYS A 156 -5.16 1.62 36.15
C LYS A 156 -6.49 1.94 35.45
N THR A 157 -6.57 3.07 34.76
CA THR A 157 -7.80 3.57 34.12
C THR A 157 -8.06 2.96 32.75
N ARG A 158 -6.99 2.61 32.01
CA ARG A 158 -7.09 2.15 30.62
C ARG A 158 -6.31 0.86 30.43
N LYS A 159 -6.90 -0.09 29.70
CA LYS A 159 -6.25 -1.32 29.25
C LYS A 159 -5.99 -1.20 27.74
N TYR A 160 -4.77 -1.49 27.31
CA TYR A 160 -4.40 -1.53 25.90
C TYR A 160 -3.94 -2.95 25.53
N TYR A 161 -4.32 -3.43 24.34
CA TYR A 161 -4.00 -4.77 23.86
C TYR A 161 -2.95 -4.69 22.77
N ALA A 162 -1.78 -5.28 22.98
CA ALA A 162 -0.81 -5.46 21.91
C ALA A 162 -0.99 -6.85 21.31
N ALA A 163 -1.17 -6.94 19.99
CA ALA A 163 -1.29 -8.23 19.32
C ALA A 163 0.03 -9.02 19.38
N GLY A 164 -0.10 -10.31 19.65
CA GLY A 164 0.98 -11.24 19.92
C GLY A 164 1.51 -11.15 21.36
N PHE A 165 2.46 -12.01 21.67
CA PHE A 165 3.19 -12.00 22.93
C PHE A 165 4.69 -12.20 22.69
N LYS A 166 5.54 -11.58 23.52
CA LYS A 166 7.00 -11.67 23.35
C LYS A 166 7.48 -13.10 23.64
N LEU A 167 8.38 -13.60 22.78
CA LEU A 167 8.99 -14.91 22.94
C LEU A 167 9.87 -14.99 24.21
N GLY A 168 10.47 -13.87 24.60
CA GLY A 168 11.32 -13.75 25.77
C GLY A 168 11.56 -12.29 26.15
N PHE A 169 12.41 -12.09 27.14
CA PHE A 169 12.85 -10.77 27.55
C PHE A 169 14.33 -10.76 27.90
N THR A 170 14.92 -9.57 27.84
CA THR A 170 16.33 -9.33 28.18
C THR A 170 16.40 -8.56 29.48
N ASP A 171 17.29 -8.96 30.38
CA ASP A 171 17.60 -8.18 31.58
C ASP A 171 19.06 -7.72 31.56
N THR A 172 19.25 -6.41 31.72
CA THR A 172 20.56 -5.75 31.78
C THR A 172 20.93 -5.30 33.20
N SER A 173 20.09 -5.58 34.21
CA SER A 173 20.31 -5.19 35.61
C SER A 173 21.67 -5.68 36.18
N SER A 174 22.15 -6.82 35.70
CA SER A 174 23.39 -7.47 36.19
C SER A 174 24.68 -6.99 35.50
N GLY A 175 24.64 -5.93 34.70
CA GLY A 175 25.78 -5.39 33.95
C GLY A 175 26.15 -6.17 32.68
N ARG A 176 25.72 -7.43 32.56
CA ARG A 176 25.74 -8.22 31.30
C ARG A 176 24.31 -8.52 30.86
N PRO A 177 23.99 -8.43 29.55
CA PRO A 177 22.65 -8.75 29.06
C PRO A 177 22.40 -10.26 29.21
N ARG A 178 21.42 -10.63 30.04
CA ARG A 178 20.92 -11.99 30.17
C ARG A 178 19.62 -12.14 29.38
N TYR A 179 19.44 -13.31 28.77
CA TYR A 179 18.33 -13.59 27.87
C TYR A 179 17.45 -14.67 28.48
N PHE A 180 16.16 -14.37 28.63
CA PHE A 180 15.18 -15.27 29.23
C PHE A 180 14.12 -15.67 28.21
N LEU A 181 13.76 -16.96 28.21
CA LEU A 181 12.72 -17.50 27.32
C LEU A 181 11.41 -17.66 28.09
N ASN A 182 10.30 -17.30 27.45
CA ASN A 182 8.97 -17.58 27.99
C ASN A 182 8.54 -18.99 27.59
N ASN A 183 8.42 -19.87 28.58
CA ASN A 183 8.04 -21.28 28.40
C ASN A 183 6.66 -21.60 28.98
N HIS A 184 6.13 -20.74 29.84
CA HIS A 184 4.78 -20.87 30.38
C HIS A 184 3.83 -19.86 29.76
N HIS A 185 2.67 -20.31 29.27
CA HIS A 185 1.68 -19.46 28.62
C HIS A 185 0.35 -19.49 29.37
N THR A 186 -0.03 -18.38 29.99
CA THR A 186 -1.35 -18.24 30.61
C THR A 186 -2.33 -17.68 29.57
N ILE A 187 -3.27 -18.51 29.14
CA ILE A 187 -4.29 -18.20 28.15
C ILE A 187 -5.55 -17.75 28.87
N VAL A 188 -6.07 -16.57 28.51
CA VAL A 188 -7.33 -16.05 29.04
C VAL A 188 -8.28 -15.79 27.87
N VAL A 189 -9.38 -16.54 27.84
CA VAL A 189 -10.43 -16.38 26.83
C VAL A 189 -11.58 -15.60 27.44
N ARG A 190 -11.86 -14.42 26.88
CA ARG A 190 -13.04 -13.63 27.25
C ARG A 190 -14.23 -14.10 26.43
N TYR A 191 -15.33 -14.39 27.10
CA TYR A 191 -16.55 -14.87 26.46
C TYR A 191 -17.78 -14.11 26.93
N ARG A 192 -18.84 -14.23 26.15
CA ARG A 192 -20.17 -13.69 26.44
C ARG A 192 -21.25 -14.68 26.01
N SER A 193 -22.45 -14.56 26.56
CA SER A 193 -23.62 -15.28 26.04
C SER A 193 -23.93 -14.87 24.60
N ALA A 194 -24.19 -15.84 23.71
CA ALA A 194 -24.47 -15.57 22.31
C ALA A 194 -25.74 -14.72 22.14
N PRO A 195 -25.80 -13.78 21.18
CA PRO A 195 -27.03 -13.03 20.92
C PRO A 195 -28.08 -13.91 20.22
N GLY A 196 -29.36 -13.69 20.51
CA GLY A 196 -30.50 -14.35 19.85
C GLY A 196 -30.75 -15.80 20.32
N LYS A 197 -31.34 -16.62 19.44
CA LYS A 197 -31.76 -18.01 19.72
C LYS A 197 -30.62 -18.92 20.18
N ALA A 198 -29.37 -18.62 19.77
CA ALA A 198 -28.19 -19.35 20.22
C ALA A 198 -27.91 -19.13 21.72
N GLY A 199 -28.11 -17.90 22.21
CA GLY A 199 -27.99 -17.58 23.64
C GLY A 199 -29.05 -18.27 24.49
N GLU A 200 -30.28 -18.37 23.98
CA GLU A 200 -31.37 -19.10 24.65
C GLU A 200 -31.06 -20.60 24.82
N LYS A 201 -30.26 -21.18 23.91
CA LYS A 201 -29.73 -22.54 24.01
C LYS A 201 -28.53 -22.67 24.96
N GLY A 202 -28.09 -21.56 25.57
CA GLY A 202 -26.93 -21.51 26.46
C GLY A 202 -25.58 -21.41 25.74
N GLU A 203 -25.56 -21.24 24.42
CA GLU A 203 -24.32 -21.13 23.66
C GLU A 203 -23.61 -19.79 23.94
N LYS A 204 -22.27 -19.81 23.85
CA LYS A 204 -21.39 -18.68 24.17
C LYS A 204 -20.58 -18.26 22.94
N VAL A 205 -20.17 -17.00 22.92
CA VAL A 205 -19.32 -16.42 21.87
C VAL A 205 -18.05 -15.86 22.48
N ILE A 206 -16.95 -15.96 21.75
CA ILE A 206 -15.64 -15.44 22.16
C ILE A 206 -15.54 -13.98 21.74
N VAL A 207 -15.24 -13.11 22.71
CA VAL A 207 -15.14 -11.65 22.53
C VAL A 207 -13.72 -11.13 22.69
N GLY A 208 -12.81 -11.91 23.28
CA GLY A 208 -11.42 -11.52 23.43
C GLY A 208 -10.52 -12.70 23.73
N PHE A 209 -9.27 -12.59 23.32
CA PHE A 209 -8.24 -13.61 23.48
C PHE A 209 -6.94 -12.95 23.95
N GLU A 210 -6.58 -13.27 25.19
CA GLU A 210 -5.41 -12.72 25.89
C GLU A 210 -4.40 -13.85 26.17
N VAL A 211 -3.10 -13.55 26.04
CA VAL A 211 -2.02 -14.47 26.36
C VAL A 211 -0.99 -13.76 27.21
N TYR A 212 -0.69 -14.29 28.39
CA TYR A 212 0.34 -13.79 29.29
C TYR A 212 1.49 -14.79 29.39
N PRO A 213 2.63 -14.49 28.76
CA PRO A 213 3.79 -15.36 28.83
C PRO A 213 4.57 -15.15 30.15
N LYS A 214 5.13 -16.23 30.70
CA LYS A 214 6.03 -16.22 31.86
C LYS A 214 7.25 -17.11 31.60
N SER A 215 8.38 -16.71 32.19
CA SER A 215 9.62 -17.47 32.13
C SER A 215 9.83 -18.24 33.44
N ILE A 216 9.79 -19.58 33.38
CA ILE A 216 9.88 -20.46 34.54
C ILE A 216 11.15 -21.33 34.44
N GLY A 217 12.15 -21.00 35.26
CA GLY A 217 13.41 -21.71 35.36
C GLY A 217 13.30 -23.12 35.95
N SER A 218 14.38 -23.90 35.81
CA SER A 218 14.48 -25.28 36.31
C SER A 218 14.60 -25.38 37.85
N ALA A 219 15.00 -24.30 38.52
CA ALA A 219 15.11 -24.27 39.98
C ALA A 219 13.75 -24.24 40.70
N ASN A 220 12.68 -23.82 40.01
CA ASN A 220 11.34 -23.78 40.59
C ASN A 220 10.80 -25.20 40.83
N ARG A 221 10.13 -25.40 41.98
CA ARG A 221 9.52 -26.69 42.32
C ARG A 221 8.44 -27.07 41.30
N ARG A 222 8.51 -28.30 40.79
CA ARG A 222 7.53 -28.89 39.88
C ARG A 222 6.82 -30.08 40.52
N ASN A 223 5.52 -30.21 40.26
CA ASN A 223 4.73 -31.38 40.63
C ASN A 223 5.10 -32.59 39.76
N LYS A 224 4.60 -33.78 40.14
CA LYS A 224 4.82 -35.03 39.40
C LYS A 224 4.35 -34.95 37.94
N ASP A 225 3.38 -34.09 37.66
CA ASP A 225 2.83 -33.83 36.33
C ASP A 225 3.64 -32.79 35.51
N GLY A 226 4.80 -32.35 36.02
CA GLY A 226 5.70 -31.40 35.34
C GLY A 226 5.32 -29.92 35.48
N CYS A 227 4.19 -29.63 36.14
CA CYS A 227 3.66 -28.29 36.38
C CYS A 227 4.38 -27.54 37.51
N PRO A 228 4.61 -26.22 37.38
CA PRO A 228 5.15 -25.38 38.46
C PRO A 228 4.20 -25.34 39.66
N ALA A 229 4.75 -25.40 40.87
CA ALA A 229 3.96 -25.43 42.11
C ALA A 229 3.33 -24.07 42.47
N ASP A 230 3.96 -22.95 42.08
CA ASP A 230 3.42 -21.60 42.22
C ASP A 230 3.69 -20.82 40.92
N LEU A 231 2.64 -20.18 40.38
CA LEU A 231 2.70 -19.35 39.19
C LEU A 231 2.85 -17.86 39.52
N GLN A 232 2.66 -17.46 40.77
CA GLN A 232 2.73 -16.07 41.21
C GLN A 232 4.14 -15.68 41.63
N ASN A 233 4.82 -16.53 42.40
CA ASN A 233 6.20 -16.30 42.84
C ASN A 233 7.19 -17.19 42.07
N ILE A 234 7.85 -16.61 41.08
CA ILE A 234 8.91 -17.29 40.32
C ILE A 234 10.24 -17.01 40.99
N GLU A 235 10.90 -18.03 41.53
CA GLU A 235 12.22 -17.89 42.19
C GLU A 235 13.32 -17.58 41.16
N GLN A 236 13.30 -18.29 40.02
CA GLN A 236 14.26 -18.10 38.94
C GLN A 236 13.60 -18.18 37.55
N SER A 237 13.91 -17.22 36.70
CA SER A 237 13.53 -17.21 35.28
C SER A 237 14.36 -18.21 34.46
N PHE A 238 13.83 -18.67 33.32
CA PHE A 238 14.51 -19.62 32.44
C PHE A 238 15.54 -18.91 31.56
N GLU A 239 16.80 -18.89 32.01
CA GLU A 239 17.91 -18.26 31.30
C GLU A 239 18.40 -19.14 30.13
N LEU A 240 18.57 -18.55 28.95
CA LEU A 240 19.14 -19.19 27.75
C LEU A 240 20.67 -19.22 27.84
N TYR A 241 21.18 -19.93 28.84
CA TYR A 241 22.61 -20.10 29.08
C TYR A 241 22.95 -21.57 29.34
N MET A 242 23.94 -22.07 28.61
CA MET A 242 24.55 -23.38 28.84
C MET A 242 25.97 -23.16 29.38
N ALA A 243 26.28 -23.77 30.52
CA ALA A 243 27.63 -23.70 31.08
C ALA A 243 28.63 -24.45 30.18
N PRO A 244 29.85 -23.93 29.98
CA PRO A 244 30.91 -24.67 29.29
C PRO A 244 31.31 -25.93 30.08
N ASN A 245 31.65 -27.01 29.38
CA ASN A 245 32.17 -28.23 30.01
C ASN A 245 33.48 -27.92 30.76
N LYS A 246 33.58 -28.38 32.02
CA LYS A 246 34.71 -28.07 32.92
C LYS A 246 36.08 -28.47 32.35
N THR A 247 36.13 -29.52 31.53
CA THR A 247 37.36 -30.03 30.89
C THR A 247 37.98 -29.04 29.89
N VAL A 248 37.18 -28.21 29.22
CA VAL A 248 37.66 -27.18 28.28
C VAL A 248 38.10 -25.92 29.03
N SER A 249 37.44 -25.61 30.15
CA SER A 249 37.83 -24.49 31.02
C SER A 249 39.18 -24.72 31.69
N GLU A 250 39.53 -25.96 32.04
CA GLU A 250 40.84 -26.30 32.62
C GLU A 250 41.95 -26.23 31.57
N ALA A 251 41.72 -26.70 30.33
CA ALA A 251 42.69 -26.59 29.23
C ALA A 251 42.93 -25.13 28.80
N ALA A 252 41.88 -24.29 28.75
CA ALA A 252 42.00 -22.86 28.46
C ALA A 252 42.70 -22.09 29.61
N ASN A 253 42.40 -22.43 30.87
CA ASN A 253 43.07 -21.83 32.02
C ASN A 253 44.55 -22.24 32.13
N GLN A 254 44.92 -23.43 31.65
CA GLN A 254 46.33 -23.85 31.59
C GLN A 254 47.12 -23.13 30.49
N LEU A 255 46.52 -22.82 29.34
CA LEU A 255 47.19 -22.11 28.24
C LEU A 255 47.40 -20.59 28.50
N TYR A 256 46.60 -19.96 29.37
CA TYR A 256 46.64 -18.52 29.65
C TYR A 256 46.89 -18.16 31.12
N SER A 257 47.64 -18.98 31.85
CA SER A 257 47.89 -18.80 33.29
C SER A 257 48.60 -17.49 33.69
N GLN A 258 49.18 -16.75 32.75
CA GLN A 258 49.93 -15.51 33.00
C GLN A 258 49.40 -14.25 32.29
N SER A 259 48.19 -14.28 31.72
CA SER A 259 47.57 -13.10 31.13
C SER A 259 46.26 -12.78 31.85
N SER A 260 46.02 -11.50 32.17
CA SER A 260 44.70 -11.01 32.61
C SER A 260 43.66 -11.01 31.48
N TYR A 261 44.09 -11.36 30.26
CA TYR A 261 43.24 -11.53 29.10
C TYR A 261 42.59 -12.92 29.14
N GLN A 262 41.31 -12.96 29.49
CA GLN A 262 40.49 -14.15 29.33
C GLN A 262 39.89 -14.10 27.92
N PRO A 263 40.33 -14.94 26.97
CA PRO A 263 39.74 -14.92 25.63
C PRO A 263 38.25 -15.23 25.75
N GLU A 264 37.41 -14.38 25.16
CA GLU A 264 36.08 -14.79 24.75
C GLU A 264 36.29 -15.91 23.76
N ILE A 265 36.15 -17.15 24.20
CA ILE A 265 36.00 -18.25 23.25
C ILE A 265 34.63 -17.98 22.61
N GLU A 266 34.63 -17.29 21.47
CA GLU A 266 33.62 -17.48 20.45
C GLU A 266 33.68 -18.97 20.09
N GLN A 267 32.95 -19.79 20.86
CA GLN A 267 32.80 -21.23 20.68
C GLN A 267 31.97 -21.45 19.42
N GLU A 268 32.50 -21.09 18.26
CA GLU A 268 31.76 -21.17 17.00
C GLU A 268 31.69 -22.59 16.43
N ASP A 269 32.59 -23.51 16.83
CA ASP A 269 32.67 -24.84 16.17
C ASP A 269 32.80 -26.05 17.11
N LEU A 270 32.58 -25.91 18.42
CA LEU A 270 32.58 -27.08 19.33
C LEU A 270 31.19 -27.71 19.39
N ASP A 271 30.99 -28.74 18.56
CA ASP A 271 29.83 -29.64 18.54
C ASP A 271 29.84 -30.53 19.79
N ASP A 272 29.71 -29.92 20.97
CA ASP A 272 29.42 -30.63 22.21
C ASP A 272 27.94 -31.09 22.14
N ASP A 273 27.66 -32.39 22.29
CA ASP A 273 26.29 -32.98 22.44
C ASP A 273 25.62 -32.56 23.77
N ALA A 274 25.95 -31.39 24.29
CA ALA A 274 25.32 -30.80 25.46
C ALA A 274 23.89 -30.37 25.10
N ARG A 275 22.92 -31.05 25.71
CA ARG A 275 21.49 -30.77 25.54
C ARG A 275 20.92 -30.06 26.76
N MET A 276 20.03 -29.10 26.50
CA MET A 276 19.20 -28.47 27.52
C MET A 276 17.76 -28.86 27.28
N THR A 277 17.02 -29.18 28.34
CA THR A 277 15.57 -29.47 28.23
C THR A 277 14.78 -28.23 28.60
N ILE A 278 13.92 -27.77 27.69
CA ILE A 278 12.98 -26.68 27.87
C ILE A 278 11.57 -27.28 28.09
N PRO A 279 11.05 -27.24 29.32
CA PRO A 279 9.70 -27.71 29.59
C PRO A 279 8.67 -26.61 29.30
N TYR A 280 7.69 -26.91 28.45
CA TYR A 280 6.59 -26.01 28.11
C TYR A 280 5.32 -26.39 28.87
N THR A 281 4.67 -25.40 29.47
CA THR A 281 3.41 -25.56 30.20
C THR A 281 2.45 -24.42 29.84
N TYR A 282 1.16 -24.64 30.06
CA TYR A 282 0.14 -23.63 29.81
C TYR A 282 -0.99 -23.70 30.83
N SER A 283 -1.67 -22.59 31.01
CA SER A 283 -2.86 -22.46 31.86
C SER A 283 -3.99 -21.87 31.03
N VAL A 284 -5.24 -22.22 31.33
CA VAL A 284 -6.41 -21.75 30.58
C VAL A 284 -7.45 -21.22 31.57
N TYR A 285 -7.89 -19.98 31.35
CA TYR A 285 -8.93 -19.35 32.13
C TYR A 285 -10.00 -18.75 31.23
N PHE A 286 -11.26 -19.00 31.56
CA PHE A 286 -12.42 -18.40 30.90
C PHE A 286 -13.00 -17.28 31.77
N ARG A 287 -13.09 -16.06 31.23
CA ARG A 287 -13.64 -14.90 31.94
C ARG A 287 -14.83 -14.34 31.18
N GLU A 288 -15.95 -14.19 31.86
CA GLU A 288 -17.12 -13.57 31.24
C GLU A 288 -16.93 -12.05 31.13
N ASP A 289 -17.17 -11.48 29.95
CA ASP A 289 -17.12 -10.05 29.70
C ASP A 289 -18.34 -9.59 28.91
N ASN A 290 -19.24 -8.88 29.60
CA ASN A 290 -20.49 -8.36 29.03
C ASN A 290 -20.35 -6.94 28.46
N THR A 291 -19.17 -6.30 28.58
CA THR A 291 -18.95 -4.92 28.12
C THR A 291 -18.76 -4.84 26.60
N VAL A 292 -18.27 -5.91 25.99
CA VAL A 292 -17.96 -5.97 24.55
C VAL A 292 -19.05 -6.73 23.81
N GLU A 293 -19.50 -6.16 22.69
CA GLU A 293 -20.39 -6.85 21.75
C GLU A 293 -19.57 -7.64 20.72
N TRP A 294 -20.11 -8.76 20.23
CA TRP A 294 -19.38 -9.62 19.28
C TRP A 294 -18.97 -8.90 18.00
N ASN A 295 -19.78 -7.97 17.48
CA ASN A 295 -19.45 -7.16 16.30
C ASN A 295 -18.27 -6.18 16.53
N LYS A 296 -18.05 -5.73 17.77
CA LYS A 296 -17.01 -4.78 18.18
C LYS A 296 -15.80 -5.45 18.82
N ARG A 297 -15.73 -6.79 18.81
CA ARG A 297 -14.65 -7.54 19.45
C ARG A 297 -13.24 -7.21 18.92
N TRP A 298 -13.16 -6.78 17.66
CA TRP A 298 -11.90 -6.35 17.04
C TRP A 298 -11.42 -4.98 17.53
N ASP A 299 -12.32 -4.14 18.08
CA ASP A 299 -11.99 -2.80 18.58
C ASP A 299 -10.99 -2.86 19.74
N LEU A 300 -10.95 -3.96 20.50
CA LEU A 300 -9.96 -4.20 21.54
C LEU A 300 -8.52 -4.20 21.01
N TYR A 301 -8.33 -4.65 19.76
CA TYR A 301 -7.02 -4.84 19.14
C TYR A 301 -6.59 -3.66 18.26
N PHE A 302 -7.48 -2.69 18.03
CA PHE A 302 -7.17 -1.45 17.30
C PHE A 302 -6.57 -0.42 18.27
N VAL A 303 -5.27 -0.56 18.54
CA VAL A 303 -4.50 0.31 19.45
C VAL A 303 -4.52 1.77 18.99
N ASN A 304 -4.59 2.72 19.95
CA ASN A 304 -4.30 4.16 19.79
C ASN A 304 -5.17 4.98 18.80
N GLN A 305 -6.37 4.52 18.44
CA GLN A 305 -7.24 5.31 17.55
C GLN A 305 -7.66 6.68 18.11
N GLU A 306 -7.82 6.84 19.43
CA GLU A 306 -8.36 8.10 19.98
C GLU A 306 -7.39 9.29 19.84
N GLU A 307 -6.10 9.09 20.14
CA GLU A 307 -5.08 10.13 20.00
C GLU A 307 -4.68 10.33 18.53
N GLY A 308 -4.60 9.25 17.75
CA GLY A 308 -4.36 9.31 16.30
C GLY A 308 -5.49 10.01 15.52
N SER A 309 -6.75 9.80 15.90
CA SER A 309 -7.92 10.37 15.20
C SER A 309 -7.89 11.89 15.15
N ARG A 310 -7.47 12.55 16.25
CA ARG A 310 -7.32 14.02 16.25
C ARG A 310 -6.28 14.49 15.23
N ILE A 311 -5.17 13.77 15.11
CA ILE A 311 -4.11 14.12 14.16
C ILE A 311 -4.57 13.84 12.72
N HIS A 312 -5.31 12.74 12.48
CA HIS A 312 -5.92 12.44 11.18
C HIS A 312 -6.87 13.55 10.71
N TRP A 313 -7.75 14.03 11.59
CA TRP A 313 -8.65 15.14 11.25
C TRP A 313 -7.89 16.43 10.93
N LEU A 314 -6.83 16.76 11.68
CA LEU A 314 -5.98 17.90 11.37
C LEU A 314 -5.27 17.75 10.02
N ALA A 315 -4.80 16.56 9.69
CA ALA A 315 -4.17 16.25 8.41
C ALA A 315 -5.13 16.43 7.23
N ILE A 316 -6.37 15.95 7.37
CA ILE A 316 -7.41 16.10 6.36
C ILE A 316 -7.75 17.58 6.14
N ILE A 317 -7.91 18.36 7.21
CA ILE A 317 -8.19 19.81 7.11
C ILE A 317 -7.05 20.53 6.38
N ASN A 318 -5.79 20.27 6.75
CA ASN A 318 -4.64 20.87 6.08
C ASN A 318 -4.60 20.51 4.59
N SER A 319 -4.88 19.25 4.27
CA SER A 319 -4.94 18.76 2.88
C SER A 319 -6.04 19.45 2.07
N PHE A 320 -7.21 19.67 2.67
CA PHE A 320 -8.31 20.42 2.05
C PHE A 320 -7.96 21.89 1.81
N ILE A 321 -7.20 22.53 2.70
CA ILE A 321 -6.76 23.92 2.51
C ILE A 321 -5.82 24.02 1.30
N ILE A 322 -4.82 23.14 1.22
CA ILE A 322 -3.86 23.14 0.10
C ILE A 322 -4.56 22.86 -1.22
N CYS A 323 -5.42 21.83 -1.27
CA CYS A 323 -6.22 21.51 -2.44
C CYS A 323 -7.17 22.67 -2.81
N GLY A 324 -7.82 23.30 -1.83
CA GLY A 324 -8.66 24.48 -2.04
C GLY A 324 -7.91 25.65 -2.67
N LEU A 325 -6.69 25.94 -2.23
CA LEU A 325 -5.86 26.98 -2.85
C LEU A 325 -5.48 26.64 -4.30
N LEU A 326 -5.16 25.37 -4.58
CA LEU A 326 -4.84 24.90 -5.93
C LEU A 326 -6.07 24.93 -6.86
N THR A 327 -7.24 24.48 -6.40
CA THR A 327 -8.50 24.62 -7.15
C THR A 327 -8.74 26.08 -7.54
N GLY A 328 -8.48 27.03 -6.63
CA GLY A 328 -8.63 28.46 -6.87
C GLY A 328 -7.72 28.96 -8.00
N ILE A 329 -6.45 28.51 -8.02
CA ILE A 329 -5.50 28.85 -9.11
C ILE A 329 -5.98 28.26 -10.45
N VAL A 330 -6.40 26.99 -10.47
CA VAL A 330 -6.92 26.35 -11.69
C VAL A 330 -8.18 27.04 -12.19
N LEU A 331 -9.09 27.45 -11.29
CA LEU A 331 -10.27 28.23 -11.63
C LEU A 331 -9.91 29.59 -12.21
N ILE A 332 -8.90 30.27 -11.68
CA ILE A 332 -8.39 31.53 -12.25
C ILE A 332 -7.83 31.30 -13.65
N ILE A 333 -7.04 30.24 -13.87
CA ILE A 333 -6.52 29.88 -15.19
C ILE A 333 -7.67 29.66 -16.17
N MET A 334 -8.65 28.83 -15.81
CA MET A 334 -9.81 28.53 -16.66
C MET A 334 -10.71 29.76 -16.88
N ALA A 335 -10.89 30.62 -15.87
CA ALA A 335 -11.64 31.86 -16.01
C ALA A 335 -10.90 32.86 -16.90
N LYS A 336 -9.58 32.95 -16.78
CA LYS A 336 -8.74 33.79 -17.64
C LYS A 336 -8.85 33.32 -19.09
N THR A 337 -8.72 32.03 -19.38
CA THR A 337 -8.87 31.50 -20.74
C THR A 337 -10.25 31.83 -21.32
N ILE A 338 -11.33 31.58 -20.58
CA ILE A 338 -12.71 31.88 -21.03
C ILE A 338 -12.94 33.39 -21.23
N ARG A 339 -12.42 34.26 -20.33
CA ARG A 339 -12.58 35.72 -20.48
C ARG A 339 -11.85 36.25 -21.71
N THR A 340 -10.64 35.74 -21.97
CA THR A 340 -9.91 36.07 -23.19
C THR A 340 -10.68 35.63 -24.43
N GLU A 341 -11.41 34.50 -24.38
CA GLU A 341 -12.31 34.06 -25.46
C GLU A 341 -13.50 35.00 -25.67
N ILE A 342 -14.19 35.44 -24.61
CA ILE A 342 -15.34 36.35 -24.72
C ILE A 342 -14.91 37.69 -25.33
N LYS A 343 -13.74 38.21 -24.93
CA LYS A 343 -13.17 39.44 -25.51
C LYS A 343 -12.90 39.24 -27.00
N GLY A 344 -12.22 38.16 -27.38
CA GLY A 344 -11.98 37.81 -28.78
C GLY A 344 -13.26 37.66 -29.62
N TYR A 345 -14.33 37.07 -29.07
CA TYR A 345 -15.62 36.96 -29.77
C TYR A 345 -16.29 38.32 -29.98
N LYS A 346 -16.22 39.22 -28.98
CA LYS A 346 -16.75 40.59 -29.11
C LYS A 346 -15.99 41.37 -30.16
N ASP A 347 -14.67 41.23 -30.20
CA ASP A 347 -13.81 41.93 -31.15
C ASP A 347 -14.01 41.42 -32.58
N ALA A 348 -14.09 40.09 -32.79
CA ALA A 348 -14.42 39.50 -34.08
C ALA A 348 -15.82 39.88 -34.59
N ARG A 349 -16.82 39.92 -33.70
CA ARG A 349 -18.17 40.39 -34.05
C ARG A 349 -18.20 41.89 -34.36
N ALA A 350 -17.40 42.70 -33.67
CA ALA A 350 -17.26 44.13 -33.95
C ALA A 350 -16.59 44.37 -35.32
N GLU A 351 -15.57 43.61 -35.66
CA GLU A 351 -14.92 43.55 -36.98
C GLU A 351 -15.93 43.19 -38.08
N GLU A 352 -16.71 42.11 -37.92
CA GLU A 352 -17.75 41.75 -38.89
C GLU A 352 -18.81 42.86 -39.07
N CYS A 353 -19.20 43.53 -37.98
CA CYS A 353 -20.11 44.68 -38.04
C CYS A 353 -19.49 45.85 -38.82
N LYS A 354 -18.21 46.16 -38.58
CA LYS A 354 -17.47 47.20 -39.31
C LYS A 354 -17.35 46.87 -40.81
N ILE A 355 -17.11 45.62 -41.17
CA ILE A 355 -17.03 45.16 -42.57
C ILE A 355 -18.41 45.26 -43.24
N LYS A 356 -19.50 44.91 -42.53
CA LYS A 356 -20.87 45.08 -43.02
C LYS A 356 -21.25 46.56 -43.21
N LEU A 357 -20.82 47.45 -42.31
CA LEU A 357 -21.00 48.90 -42.45
C LEU A 357 -20.21 49.49 -43.62
N LYS A 358 -18.96 49.04 -43.87
CA LYS A 358 -18.17 49.48 -45.03
C LYS A 358 -18.74 49.02 -46.39
N ARG A 359 -19.46 47.89 -46.43
CA ARG A 359 -20.11 47.40 -47.66
C ARG A 359 -21.45 48.08 -47.97
N GLY A 360 -22.04 48.83 -47.04
CA GLY A 360 -23.32 49.53 -47.22
C GLY A 360 -23.25 50.99 -47.70
N GLY A 361 -22.06 51.59 -47.75
CA GLY A 361 -21.88 53.01 -48.11
C GLY A 361 -21.39 53.21 -49.54
N GLY A 362 -22.28 53.15 -50.52
CA GLY A 362 -21.94 53.40 -51.92
C GLY A 362 -23.03 54.15 -52.68
N GLN A 363 -23.02 55.49 -52.65
CA GLN A 363 -23.57 56.29 -53.74
C GLN A 363 -22.91 57.69 -53.84
N ARG A 364 -22.65 58.07 -55.09
CA ARG A 364 -21.86 59.19 -55.63
C ARG A 364 -22.51 60.58 -55.45
N SER A 365 -21.71 61.65 -55.37
CA SER A 365 -21.55 62.72 -56.40
C SER A 365 -20.97 64.05 -55.83
N PRO A 366 -20.41 64.98 -56.68
CA PRO A 366 -19.23 65.82 -56.36
C PRO A 366 -19.43 67.36 -56.46
N ARG A 367 -18.32 68.13 -56.25
CA ARG A 367 -18.02 69.59 -56.52
C ARG A 367 -18.13 70.51 -55.28
N LEU A 368 -17.46 71.66 -55.07
CA LEU A 368 -16.40 72.48 -55.71
C LEU A 368 -15.92 73.55 -54.68
N SER A 369 -14.71 74.10 -54.88
CA SER A 369 -14.23 75.48 -54.58
C SER A 369 -13.80 75.97 -53.17
N GLU A 370 -12.52 76.40 -53.15
CA GLU A 370 -11.95 77.70 -52.70
C GLU A 370 -11.70 78.09 -51.22
N LYS A 371 -10.39 78.19 -50.94
CA LYS A 371 -9.59 79.35 -50.46
C LYS A 371 -9.96 80.15 -49.18
N ASN A 372 -8.86 80.32 -48.41
CA ASN A 372 -8.41 81.48 -47.62
C ASN A 372 -8.71 81.57 -46.11
N ALA A 373 -7.66 81.27 -45.34
CA ALA A 373 -7.05 81.98 -44.20
C ALA A 373 -7.81 83.12 -43.48
N LEU A 374 -7.94 83.02 -42.14
CA LEU A 374 -7.29 83.93 -41.16
C LEU A 374 -7.43 83.34 -39.74
N GLY A 375 -6.34 83.38 -38.95
CA GLY A 375 -6.24 82.73 -37.62
C GLY A 375 -6.75 83.54 -36.43
N LEU A 376 -6.65 82.95 -35.23
CA LEU A 376 -6.17 83.57 -33.97
C LEU A 376 -6.25 82.56 -32.77
N LEU A 377 -5.08 82.16 -32.23
CA LEU A 377 -4.74 81.65 -30.86
C LEU A 377 -5.52 80.41 -30.31
N ASP A 378 -4.97 79.40 -29.63
CA ASP A 378 -3.77 79.24 -28.80
C ASP A 378 -3.55 77.72 -28.54
N GLN A 379 -2.33 77.37 -28.09
CA GLN A 379 -1.91 76.12 -27.45
C GLN A 379 -1.66 74.86 -28.31
N GLY A 380 -0.43 74.78 -28.85
CA GLY A 380 0.20 73.53 -29.27
C GLY A 380 0.63 72.71 -28.04
N GLY A 381 0.03 71.53 -27.89
CA GLY A 381 0.51 70.46 -27.04
C GLY A 381 1.64 69.71 -27.73
N ASP A 382 2.72 69.54 -26.97
CA ASP A 382 3.70 68.46 -27.11
C ASP A 382 3.01 67.10 -26.85
N ASP A 383 3.68 66.00 -27.17
CA ASP A 383 3.30 64.59 -26.94
C ASP A 383 2.85 63.81 -28.20
N ASN A 384 3.79 63.56 -29.11
CA ASN A 384 3.71 62.49 -30.12
C ASN A 384 4.87 61.50 -29.92
N GLU A 385 4.92 60.82 -28.77
CA GLU A 385 5.88 59.72 -28.55
C GLU A 385 5.43 58.69 -27.49
N ALA A 386 4.12 58.44 -27.35
CA ALA A 386 3.57 57.47 -26.38
C ALA A 386 2.73 56.32 -26.96
N ASP A 387 2.51 56.26 -28.27
CA ASP A 387 1.63 55.24 -28.88
C ASP A 387 2.37 54.03 -29.50
N ALA A 388 3.70 53.96 -29.40
CA ALA A 388 4.46 52.79 -29.86
C ALA A 388 4.68 51.72 -28.77
N SER A 389 4.53 52.05 -27.48
CA SER A 389 4.72 51.09 -26.38
C SER A 389 3.45 50.31 -26.01
N SER A 390 2.27 50.83 -26.36
CA SER A 390 0.98 50.20 -26.04
C SER A 390 0.59 49.10 -27.04
N GLU A 391 1.06 49.18 -28.29
CA GLU A 391 0.83 48.14 -29.30
C GLU A 391 1.76 46.92 -29.09
N ASP A 392 2.97 47.12 -28.58
CA ASP A 392 3.87 46.03 -28.18
C ASP A 392 3.37 45.30 -26.92
N GLU A 393 2.84 46.01 -25.90
CA GLU A 393 2.16 45.39 -24.76
C GLU A 393 0.86 44.65 -25.16
N ALA A 394 0.14 45.14 -26.17
CA ALA A 394 -1.07 44.48 -26.67
C ALA A 394 -0.78 43.21 -27.50
N LEU A 395 0.40 43.11 -28.12
CA LEU A 395 0.87 41.90 -28.81
C LEU A 395 1.45 40.85 -27.85
N GLU A 396 2.06 41.25 -26.73
CA GLU A 396 2.46 40.35 -25.64
C GLU A 396 1.26 39.64 -24.96
N ASP A 397 0.06 40.23 -25.04
CA ASP A 397 -1.19 39.68 -24.50
C ASP A 397 -1.84 38.58 -25.39
N VAL A 398 -1.25 38.26 -26.56
CA VAL A 398 -1.55 37.02 -27.28
C VAL A 398 -0.85 35.88 -26.55
N THR A 399 -1.44 35.46 -25.42
CA THR A 399 -0.98 34.39 -24.54
C THR A 399 -0.21 33.30 -25.30
N GLY A 400 1.11 33.16 -25.04
CA GLY A 400 2.04 32.35 -25.86
C GLY A 400 1.63 30.90 -26.13
N TRP A 401 0.74 30.33 -25.32
CA TRP A 401 0.15 29.02 -25.58
C TRP A 401 -0.75 28.96 -26.83
N LYS A 402 -1.41 30.06 -27.22
CA LYS A 402 -2.27 30.12 -28.43
C LYS A 402 -1.47 29.93 -29.71
N LEU A 403 -0.22 30.39 -29.70
CA LEU A 403 0.71 30.25 -30.82
C LEU A 403 1.08 28.79 -31.10
N LEU A 404 0.88 27.89 -30.12
CA LEU A 404 1.22 26.48 -30.24
C LEU A 404 0.11 25.61 -30.86
N HIS A 405 -1.01 26.19 -31.30
CA HIS A 405 -2.17 25.43 -31.80
C HIS A 405 -1.82 24.42 -32.90
N ALA A 406 -0.79 24.71 -33.71
CA ALA A 406 -0.31 23.86 -34.79
C ALA A 406 0.73 22.80 -34.39
N ASP A 407 1.27 22.82 -33.17
CA ASP A 407 2.35 21.91 -32.74
C ASP A 407 2.03 21.08 -31.47
N VAL A 408 0.99 21.45 -30.72
CA VAL A 408 0.63 20.84 -29.43
C VAL A 408 0.34 19.34 -29.49
N PHE A 409 -0.28 18.85 -30.58
CA PHE A 409 -0.67 17.44 -30.72
C PHE A 409 0.33 16.59 -31.51
N ARG A 410 1.57 17.07 -31.65
CA ARG A 410 2.65 16.30 -32.29
C ARG A 410 2.93 15.02 -31.50
N THR A 411 3.23 13.93 -32.20
CA THR A 411 3.58 12.64 -31.59
C THR A 411 4.80 12.79 -30.68
N PRO A 412 4.77 12.27 -29.44
CA PRO A 412 5.90 12.36 -28.54
C PRO A 412 7.04 11.42 -28.94
N ASP A 413 8.27 11.82 -28.60
CA ASP A 413 9.44 10.93 -28.65
C ASP A 413 9.16 9.66 -27.84
N TYR A 414 9.53 8.48 -28.33
CA TYR A 414 9.32 7.21 -27.63
C TYR A 414 7.85 6.93 -27.22
N GLY A 415 6.86 7.40 -27.99
CA GLY A 415 5.43 7.17 -27.71
C GLY A 415 5.02 5.70 -27.56
N TRP A 416 5.81 4.77 -28.13
CA TRP A 416 5.61 3.33 -28.01
C TRP A 416 5.84 2.78 -26.59
N ILE A 417 6.55 3.49 -25.71
CA ILE A 417 6.68 3.16 -24.27
C ILE A 417 5.63 3.90 -23.45
N LEU A 418 5.35 5.16 -23.78
CA LEU A 418 4.42 6.00 -23.04
C LEU A 418 3.00 5.39 -23.02
N ALA A 419 2.53 4.86 -24.15
CA ALA A 419 1.21 4.25 -24.25
C ALA A 419 1.04 3.00 -23.33
N PRO A 420 2.00 2.04 -23.30
CA PRO A 420 2.02 0.97 -22.29
C PRO A 420 2.09 1.44 -20.84
N LEU A 421 2.87 2.48 -20.53
CA LEU A 421 2.97 3.01 -19.17
C LEU A 421 1.64 3.61 -18.70
N VAL A 422 0.98 4.40 -19.54
CA VAL A 422 -0.35 4.96 -19.26
C VAL A 422 -1.38 3.84 -19.11
N GLY A 423 -1.35 2.82 -19.97
CA GLY A 423 -2.22 1.65 -19.83
C GLY A 423 -2.01 0.89 -18.51
N SER A 424 -0.75 0.69 -18.11
CA SER A 424 -0.39 0.06 -16.84
C SER A 424 -0.86 0.89 -15.65
N GLY A 425 -0.73 2.22 -15.70
CA GLY A 425 -1.23 3.07 -14.61
C GLY A 425 -2.75 3.17 -14.56
N VAL A 426 -3.48 3.06 -15.69
CA VAL A 426 -4.94 2.90 -15.68
C VAL A 426 -5.34 1.59 -15.00
N GLN A 427 -4.59 0.50 -15.25
CA GLN A 427 -4.78 -0.77 -14.56
C GLN A 427 -4.69 -0.60 -13.04
N LEU A 428 -3.65 0.10 -12.58
CA LEU A 428 -3.44 0.39 -11.17
C LEU A 428 -4.54 1.30 -10.60
N LEU A 429 -5.02 2.27 -11.37
CA LEU A 429 -6.11 3.16 -10.98
C LEU A 429 -7.40 2.38 -10.72
N PHE A 430 -7.80 1.47 -11.62
CA PHE A 430 -8.98 0.63 -11.40
C PHE A 430 -8.83 -0.27 -10.17
N MET A 431 -7.63 -0.81 -9.95
CA MET A 431 -7.34 -1.66 -8.80
C MET A 431 -7.39 -0.87 -7.48
N VAL A 432 -6.76 0.30 -7.41
CA VAL A 432 -6.77 1.16 -6.21
C VAL A 432 -8.17 1.68 -5.91
N VAL A 433 -8.89 2.20 -6.91
CA VAL A 433 -10.27 2.67 -6.73
C VAL A 433 -11.18 1.53 -6.30
N GLY A 434 -11.05 0.34 -6.91
CA GLY A 434 -11.81 -0.84 -6.51
C GLY A 434 -11.54 -1.28 -5.08
N LEU A 435 -10.27 -1.33 -4.67
CA LEU A 435 -9.88 -1.67 -3.29
C LEU A 435 -10.38 -0.65 -2.27
N VAL A 436 -10.25 0.65 -2.57
CA VAL A 436 -10.74 1.72 -1.70
C VAL A 436 -12.26 1.65 -1.57
N LEU A 437 -13.00 1.42 -2.66
CA LEU A 437 -14.46 1.25 -2.62
C LEU A 437 -14.88 0.02 -1.80
N LEU A 438 -14.25 -1.14 -2.03
CA LEU A 438 -14.54 -2.36 -1.25
C LEU A 438 -14.21 -2.20 0.24
N SER A 439 -13.15 -1.44 0.55
CA SER A 439 -12.76 -1.11 1.93
C SER A 439 -13.74 -0.13 2.57
N ALA A 440 -14.19 0.89 1.84
CA ALA A 440 -15.17 1.87 2.31
C ALA A 440 -16.56 1.26 2.54
N LEU A 441 -16.94 0.24 1.75
CA LEU A 441 -18.15 -0.56 1.96
C LEU A 441 -18.04 -1.54 3.14
N GLY A 442 -16.86 -1.68 3.76
CA GLY A 442 -16.63 -2.58 4.91
C GLY A 442 -16.48 -4.06 4.55
N ILE A 443 -16.39 -4.39 3.26
CA ILE A 443 -16.19 -5.79 2.80
C ILE A 443 -14.79 -6.27 3.18
N LEU A 444 -13.78 -5.39 3.06
CA LEU A 444 -12.39 -5.66 3.45
C LEU A 444 -12.15 -5.33 4.93
N ASN A 445 -12.92 -5.95 5.82
CA ASN A 445 -12.73 -5.86 7.26
C ASN A 445 -11.42 -6.58 7.68
N PRO A 446 -10.62 -6.09 8.65
CA PRO A 446 -9.43 -6.78 9.17
C PRO A 446 -9.65 -8.23 9.61
N SER A 447 -10.89 -8.57 9.96
CA SER A 447 -11.29 -9.95 10.22
C SER A 447 -11.12 -10.87 9.00
N LEU A 448 -11.17 -10.37 7.77
CA LEU A 448 -10.80 -11.13 6.58
C LEU A 448 -9.28 -11.03 6.35
N ARG A 449 -8.53 -11.87 7.08
CA ARG A 449 -7.08 -11.97 6.97
C ARG A 449 -6.65 -12.26 5.53
N GLY A 450 -5.67 -11.52 5.02
CA GLY A 450 -5.21 -11.64 3.62
C GLY A 450 -6.21 -11.20 2.55
N GLY A 451 -7.41 -10.71 2.93
CA GLY A 451 -8.45 -10.28 1.99
C GLY A 451 -7.97 -9.14 1.09
N PHE A 452 -7.36 -8.10 1.66
CA PHE A 452 -6.88 -6.93 0.90
C PHE A 452 -5.93 -7.32 -0.26
N ILE A 453 -4.97 -8.21 0.00
CA ILE A 453 -4.02 -8.68 -1.02
C ILE A 453 -4.72 -9.58 -2.05
N SER A 454 -5.57 -10.50 -1.59
CA SER A 454 -6.30 -11.43 -2.48
C SER A 454 -7.22 -10.68 -3.46
N PHE A 455 -8.07 -9.78 -2.95
CA PHE A 455 -8.93 -8.95 -3.77
C PHE A 455 -8.12 -7.97 -4.64
N GLY A 456 -6.99 -7.47 -4.15
CA GLY A 456 -6.09 -6.61 -4.91
C GLY A 456 -5.53 -7.29 -6.16
N ILE A 457 -5.04 -8.52 -6.02
CA ILE A 457 -4.55 -9.32 -7.15
C ILE A 457 -5.71 -9.66 -8.11
N GLY A 458 -6.87 -10.05 -7.59
CA GLY A 458 -8.05 -10.33 -8.42
C GLY A 458 -8.49 -9.12 -9.24
N LEU A 459 -8.61 -7.95 -8.61
CA LEU A 459 -8.92 -6.68 -9.28
C LEU A 459 -7.84 -6.25 -10.26
N PHE A 460 -6.56 -6.46 -9.93
CA PHE A 460 -5.45 -6.18 -10.83
C PHE A 460 -5.54 -7.02 -12.10
N VAL A 461 -5.90 -8.31 -11.98
CA VAL A 461 -6.07 -9.19 -13.14
C VAL A 461 -7.24 -8.74 -14.00
N PHE A 462 -8.39 -8.47 -13.39
CA PHE A 462 -9.55 -7.98 -14.12
C PHE A 462 -9.28 -6.63 -14.81
N ALA A 463 -8.54 -5.75 -14.14
CA ALA A 463 -8.16 -4.44 -14.67
C ALA A 463 -7.26 -4.52 -15.93
N GLY A 464 -6.67 -5.68 -16.23
CA GLY A 464 -5.91 -5.92 -17.47
C GLY A 464 -6.68 -5.58 -18.74
N LEU A 465 -8.01 -5.78 -18.74
CA LEU A 465 -8.86 -5.40 -19.87
C LEU A 465 -8.83 -3.89 -20.14
N PHE A 466 -8.97 -3.08 -19.09
CA PHE A 466 -8.93 -1.61 -19.19
C PHE A 466 -7.53 -1.12 -19.55
N SER A 467 -6.49 -1.79 -19.03
CA SER A 467 -5.09 -1.50 -19.38
C SER A 467 -4.85 -1.59 -20.88
N GLY A 468 -5.24 -2.72 -21.49
CA GLY A 468 -5.12 -2.93 -22.93
C GLY A 468 -5.92 -1.91 -23.73
N TYR A 469 -7.15 -1.61 -23.31
CA TYR A 469 -8.03 -0.66 -23.98
C TYR A 469 -7.44 0.76 -24.05
N TYR A 470 -7.00 1.31 -22.91
CA TYR A 470 -6.42 2.65 -22.87
C TYR A 470 -5.05 2.70 -23.56
N SER A 471 -4.21 1.69 -23.35
CA SER A 471 -2.91 1.60 -24.01
C SER A 471 -3.04 1.61 -25.53
N ALA A 472 -3.93 0.80 -26.10
CA ALA A 472 -4.11 0.70 -27.55
C ALA A 472 -4.69 1.97 -28.16
N ARG A 473 -5.60 2.67 -27.46
CA ARG A 473 -6.13 3.96 -27.94
C ARG A 473 -5.06 5.04 -27.95
N VAL A 474 -4.29 5.18 -26.86
CA VAL A 474 -3.18 6.14 -26.80
C VAL A 474 -2.12 5.80 -27.86
N TYR A 475 -1.79 4.52 -28.04
CA TYR A 475 -0.84 4.10 -29.08
C TYR A 475 -1.33 4.46 -30.49
N LYS A 476 -2.62 4.27 -30.77
CA LYS A 476 -3.24 4.66 -32.03
C LYS A 476 -3.26 6.19 -32.22
N THR A 477 -3.33 6.97 -31.13
CA THR A 477 -3.22 8.45 -31.21
C THR A 477 -1.84 8.94 -31.58
N PHE A 478 -0.81 8.10 -31.38
CA PHE A 478 0.57 8.38 -31.76
C PHE A 478 0.93 7.79 -33.14
N ASP A 479 -0.06 7.52 -33.99
CA ASP A 479 0.09 6.88 -35.31
C ASP A 479 0.74 5.48 -35.26
N GLY A 480 0.61 4.77 -34.14
CA GLY A 480 1.10 3.39 -34.01
C GLY A 480 0.27 2.38 -34.81
N GLN A 481 0.94 1.56 -35.64
CA GLN A 481 0.27 0.53 -36.45
C GLN A 481 0.25 -0.86 -35.77
N ASP A 482 1.31 -1.23 -35.07
CA ASP A 482 1.47 -2.59 -34.51
C ASP A 482 0.80 -2.75 -33.13
N PHE A 483 -0.53 -2.87 -33.12
CA PHE A 483 -1.29 -3.00 -31.86
C PHE A 483 -0.92 -4.26 -31.06
N MET A 484 -0.50 -5.34 -31.73
CA MET A 484 -0.13 -6.60 -31.07
C MET A 484 1.16 -6.47 -30.28
N ARG A 485 2.17 -5.79 -30.85
CA ARG A 485 3.44 -5.51 -30.16
C ARG A 485 3.20 -4.59 -28.97
N ASN A 486 2.38 -3.55 -29.13
CA ASN A 486 1.99 -2.67 -28.04
C ASN A 486 1.28 -3.46 -26.91
N ALA A 487 0.34 -4.35 -27.24
CA ALA A 487 -0.35 -5.18 -26.27
C ALA A 487 0.61 -6.08 -25.45
N MET A 488 1.61 -6.68 -26.12
CA MET A 488 2.62 -7.50 -25.44
C MET A 488 3.49 -6.66 -24.50
N VAL A 489 3.94 -5.49 -24.92
CA VAL A 489 4.72 -4.59 -24.06
C VAL A 489 3.90 -4.16 -22.84
N THR A 490 2.63 -3.81 -23.02
CA THR A 490 1.73 -3.45 -21.91
C THR A 490 1.51 -4.61 -20.93
N ALA A 491 1.33 -5.84 -21.43
CA ALA A 491 1.11 -7.00 -20.59
C ALA A 491 2.36 -7.48 -19.84
N LEU A 492 3.56 -7.23 -20.39
CA LEU A 492 4.81 -7.77 -19.87
C LEU A 492 5.66 -6.76 -19.09
N LEU A 493 5.62 -5.47 -19.43
CA LEU A 493 6.56 -4.49 -18.89
C LEU A 493 6.41 -4.33 -17.37
N PHE A 494 5.25 -3.90 -16.89
CA PHE A 494 5.05 -3.66 -15.46
C PHE A 494 4.92 -4.95 -14.64
N PRO A 495 4.03 -5.91 -15.00
CA PRO A 495 3.92 -7.16 -14.25
C PRO A 495 5.19 -8.01 -14.27
N GLY A 496 5.92 -8.03 -15.39
CA GLY A 496 7.16 -8.79 -15.53
C GLY A 496 8.30 -8.21 -14.71
N LEU A 497 8.46 -6.88 -14.67
CA LEU A 497 9.43 -6.22 -13.79
C LEU A 497 9.09 -6.47 -12.31
N ALA A 498 7.82 -6.36 -11.92
CA ALA A 498 7.38 -6.63 -10.56
C ALA A 498 7.63 -8.10 -10.15
N PHE A 499 7.27 -9.05 -11.01
CA PHE A 499 7.50 -10.47 -10.78
C PHE A 499 8.99 -10.79 -10.70
N GLY A 500 9.82 -10.22 -11.59
CA GLY A 500 11.28 -10.40 -11.58
C GLY A 500 11.91 -9.90 -10.28
N LEU A 501 11.51 -8.72 -9.80
CA LEU A 501 11.98 -8.19 -8.52
C LEU A 501 11.56 -9.07 -7.34
N ILE A 502 10.29 -9.49 -7.29
CA ILE A 502 9.78 -10.38 -6.23
C ILE A 502 10.51 -11.73 -6.27
N PHE A 503 10.75 -12.29 -7.46
CA PHE A 503 11.48 -13.54 -7.63
C PHE A 503 12.90 -13.44 -7.08
N ILE A 504 13.64 -12.37 -7.41
CA ILE A 504 15.00 -12.15 -6.89
C ILE A 504 14.99 -12.04 -5.36
N LEU A 505 14.06 -11.26 -4.79
CA LEU A 505 13.94 -11.15 -3.33
C LEU A 505 13.62 -12.51 -2.71
N ASN A 506 12.72 -13.28 -3.31
CA ASN A 506 12.31 -14.58 -2.82
C ASN A 506 13.48 -15.58 -2.73
N LEU A 507 14.48 -15.49 -3.62
CA LEU A 507 15.70 -16.30 -3.55
C LEU A 507 16.51 -16.00 -2.27
N PHE A 508 16.65 -14.72 -1.89
CA PHE A 508 17.34 -14.33 -0.65
C PHE A 508 16.57 -14.75 0.59
N VAL A 509 15.24 -14.67 0.55
CA VAL A 509 14.39 -15.08 1.69
C VAL A 509 14.40 -16.60 1.86
N TRP A 510 14.40 -17.38 0.78
CA TRP A 510 14.60 -18.84 0.84
C TRP A 510 15.95 -19.23 1.43
N ALA A 511 17.02 -18.51 1.07
CA ALA A 511 18.34 -18.76 1.64
C ALA A 511 18.38 -18.58 3.17
N GLN A 512 17.46 -17.80 3.74
CA GLN A 512 17.32 -17.56 5.18
C GLN A 512 16.25 -18.44 5.85
N ALA A 513 15.66 -19.41 5.14
CA ALA A 513 14.59 -20.29 5.65
C ALA A 513 13.42 -19.53 6.32
N SER A 514 13.11 -18.33 5.86
CA SER A 514 12.08 -17.47 6.47
C SER A 514 10.68 -17.81 5.95
N SER A 515 9.67 -17.70 6.82
CA SER A 515 8.26 -17.94 6.49
C SER A 515 7.66 -16.88 5.57
N THR A 516 8.32 -15.72 5.44
CA THR A 516 7.97 -14.69 4.43
C THR A 516 8.23 -15.17 3.01
N ALA A 517 8.98 -16.26 2.83
CA ALA A 517 9.23 -16.80 1.52
C ALA A 517 7.95 -17.36 0.90
N ILE A 518 7.67 -16.92 -0.32
CA ILE A 518 6.56 -17.42 -1.13
C ILE A 518 6.93 -18.85 -1.54
N PRO A 519 6.06 -19.84 -1.27
CA PRO A 519 6.35 -21.23 -1.65
C PRO A 519 6.36 -21.35 -3.17
N PHE A 520 7.20 -22.24 -3.69
CA PHE A 520 7.43 -22.39 -5.14
C PHE A 520 6.12 -22.61 -5.92
N GLY A 521 5.19 -23.40 -5.38
CA GLY A 521 3.88 -23.65 -6.00
C GLY A 521 3.05 -22.37 -6.20
N THR A 522 3.05 -21.46 -5.22
CA THR A 522 2.34 -20.16 -5.34
C THR A 522 3.01 -19.27 -6.38
N LEU A 523 4.33 -19.30 -6.47
CA LEU A 523 5.08 -18.52 -7.46
C LEU A 523 4.75 -18.98 -8.89
N VAL A 524 4.68 -20.30 -9.12
CA VAL A 524 4.21 -20.88 -10.39
C VAL A 524 2.75 -20.52 -10.63
N GLY A 525 1.89 -20.59 -9.60
CA GLY A 525 0.48 -20.19 -9.71
C GLY A 525 0.30 -18.73 -10.14
N LEU A 526 1.07 -17.80 -9.58
CA LEU A 526 1.08 -16.39 -9.99
C LEU A 526 1.58 -16.20 -11.41
N LEU A 527 2.62 -16.93 -11.82
CA LEU A 527 3.12 -16.92 -13.20
C LEU A 527 2.04 -17.41 -14.18
N LEU A 528 1.35 -18.51 -13.87
CA LEU A 528 0.27 -19.05 -14.69
C LEU A 528 -0.90 -18.07 -14.77
N LEU A 529 -1.32 -17.48 -13.65
CA LEU A 529 -2.38 -16.47 -13.61
C LEU A 529 -2.01 -15.23 -14.45
N TRP A 530 -0.74 -14.80 -14.45
CA TRP A 530 -0.26 -13.72 -15.31
C TRP A 530 -0.24 -14.10 -16.80
N LEU A 531 0.31 -15.25 -17.17
CA LEU A 531 0.47 -15.63 -18.58
C LEU A 531 -0.83 -16.12 -19.23
N PHE A 532 -1.68 -16.85 -18.51
CA PHE A 532 -2.89 -17.48 -19.06
C PHE A 532 -4.16 -16.66 -18.89
N ILE A 533 -4.23 -15.77 -17.88
CA ILE A 533 -5.45 -14.97 -17.63
C ILE A 533 -5.18 -13.51 -17.99
N GLN A 534 -4.17 -12.90 -17.38
CA GLN A 534 -3.90 -11.47 -17.54
C GLN A 534 -3.51 -11.10 -18.98
N LEU A 535 -2.55 -11.81 -19.58
CA LEU A 535 -2.05 -11.49 -20.92
C LEU A 535 -3.16 -11.57 -22.00
N PRO A 536 -4.00 -12.61 -22.06
CA PRO A 536 -5.15 -12.63 -22.98
C PRO A 536 -6.16 -11.51 -22.71
N LEU A 537 -6.43 -11.17 -21.45
CA LEU A 537 -7.33 -10.05 -21.10
C LEU A 537 -6.82 -8.72 -21.66
N VAL A 538 -5.52 -8.44 -21.50
CA VAL A 538 -4.88 -7.24 -22.05
C VAL A 538 -4.95 -7.24 -23.58
N TYR A 539 -4.72 -8.38 -24.22
CA TYR A 539 -4.83 -8.51 -25.67
C TYR A 539 -6.26 -8.22 -26.16
N VAL A 540 -7.29 -8.79 -25.50
CA VAL A 540 -8.70 -8.53 -25.83
C VAL A 540 -9.03 -7.05 -25.66
N GLY A 541 -8.60 -6.44 -24.55
CA GLY A 541 -8.77 -5.00 -24.29
C GLY A 541 -8.09 -4.15 -25.36
N SER A 542 -6.87 -4.49 -25.73
CA SER A 542 -6.10 -3.81 -26.77
C SER A 542 -6.76 -3.91 -28.14
N ARG A 543 -7.21 -5.10 -28.54
CA ARG A 543 -7.94 -5.31 -29.80
C ARG A 543 -9.23 -4.48 -29.84
N TYR A 544 -9.97 -4.44 -28.73
CA TYR A 544 -11.18 -3.62 -28.62
C TYR A 544 -10.86 -2.12 -28.72
N GLY A 545 -9.84 -1.64 -28.00
CA GLY A 545 -9.39 -0.25 -28.04
C GLY A 545 -8.94 0.19 -29.43
N TYR A 546 -8.16 -0.64 -30.11
CA TYR A 546 -7.62 -0.33 -31.44
C TYR A 546 -8.69 -0.33 -32.54
N ASN A 547 -9.56 -1.35 -32.57
CA ASN A 547 -10.54 -1.52 -33.65
C ASN A 547 -11.82 -0.71 -33.43
N ARG A 548 -12.39 -0.75 -32.22
CA ARG A 548 -13.68 -0.10 -31.90
C ARG A 548 -13.49 1.27 -31.27
N GLY A 549 -12.49 1.44 -30.42
CA GLY A 549 -12.25 2.70 -29.70
C GLY A 549 -11.67 3.81 -30.58
N GLY A 550 -10.82 3.46 -31.56
CA GLY A 550 -10.19 4.44 -32.44
C GLY A 550 -9.23 5.39 -31.72
N ALA A 551 -8.54 6.23 -32.49
CA ALA A 551 -7.71 7.29 -31.96
C ALA A 551 -8.58 8.38 -31.32
N TRP A 552 -8.05 9.10 -30.34
CA TRP A 552 -8.67 10.33 -29.86
C TRP A 552 -8.54 11.42 -30.93
N GLU A 553 -9.66 12.07 -31.23
CA GLU A 553 -9.72 13.16 -32.19
C GLU A 553 -9.12 14.43 -31.60
N HIS A 554 -8.08 14.94 -32.26
CA HIS A 554 -7.43 16.19 -31.92
C HIS A 554 -8.15 17.37 -32.58
N PRO A 555 -8.35 18.49 -31.86
CA PRO A 555 -9.09 19.65 -32.38
C PRO A 555 -8.34 20.42 -33.47
N THR A 556 -7.01 20.38 -33.46
CA THR A 556 -6.17 21.10 -34.42
C THR A 556 -5.27 20.14 -35.19
N ARG A 557 -5.02 20.47 -36.46
CA ARG A 557 -4.05 19.74 -37.30
C ARG A 557 -2.63 20.21 -37.01
N THR A 558 -1.70 19.27 -37.05
CA THR A 558 -0.28 19.58 -36.81
C THR A 558 0.39 20.13 -38.06
N SER A 559 1.24 21.16 -37.91
CA SER A 559 2.11 21.65 -38.98
C SER A 559 3.22 20.63 -39.30
N LEU A 560 3.74 20.68 -40.53
CA LEU A 560 4.84 19.80 -40.95
C LEU A 560 6.17 20.17 -40.27
N ILE A 561 6.41 21.46 -40.05
CA ILE A 561 7.67 21.99 -39.50
C ILE A 561 7.47 22.32 -38.02
N PRO A 562 8.26 21.76 -37.09
CA PRO A 562 8.18 22.09 -35.68
C PRO A 562 8.66 23.52 -35.42
N ARG A 563 7.92 24.27 -34.61
CA ARG A 563 8.39 25.56 -34.08
C ARG A 563 9.61 25.38 -33.16
N GLN A 564 10.54 26.33 -33.22
CA GLN A 564 11.70 26.36 -32.31
C GLN A 564 11.27 26.80 -30.90
N ILE A 565 11.68 26.05 -29.89
CA ILE A 565 11.36 26.33 -28.48
C ILE A 565 12.30 27.43 -27.97
N PRO A 566 11.79 28.53 -27.36
CA PRO A 566 12.62 29.59 -26.82
C PRO A 566 13.43 29.12 -25.60
N GLN A 567 14.48 29.87 -25.25
CA GLN A 567 15.27 29.56 -24.04
C GLN A 567 14.43 29.80 -22.78
N GLN A 568 14.16 28.72 -22.04
CA GLN A 568 13.37 28.77 -20.82
C GLN A 568 14.20 29.14 -19.59
N ALA A 569 13.56 29.83 -18.65
CA ALA A 569 14.12 30.12 -17.33
C ALA A 569 14.51 28.82 -16.58
N TRP A 570 15.45 28.95 -15.65
CA TRP A 570 16.10 27.81 -15.00
C TRP A 570 15.15 26.87 -14.24
N TYR A 571 14.04 27.39 -13.71
CA TYR A 571 13.03 26.65 -12.94
C TYR A 571 11.97 25.94 -13.82
N ILE A 572 11.79 26.39 -15.07
CA ILE A 572 10.84 25.80 -16.04
C ILE A 572 11.47 24.63 -16.79
N LYS A 573 12.81 24.48 -16.74
CA LYS A 573 13.50 23.33 -17.35
C LYS A 573 12.92 22.01 -16.84
N ARG A 574 12.67 21.08 -17.78
CA ARG A 574 12.10 19.73 -17.60
C ARG A 574 12.34 19.09 -16.23
N THR A 575 13.59 18.85 -15.84
CA THR A 575 13.89 18.08 -14.62
C THR A 575 13.58 18.84 -13.33
N ARG A 576 13.83 20.15 -13.32
CA ARG A 576 13.65 21.00 -12.13
C ARG A 576 12.18 21.31 -11.89
N SER A 577 11.43 21.56 -12.96
CA SER A 577 9.98 21.74 -12.91
C SER A 577 9.29 20.50 -12.35
N VAL A 578 9.67 19.30 -12.81
CA VAL A 578 9.16 18.02 -12.30
C VAL A 578 9.40 17.87 -10.80
N LEU A 579 10.63 18.11 -10.32
CA LEU A 579 10.94 17.97 -8.89
C LEU A 579 10.20 18.99 -8.01
N LEU A 580 10.10 20.25 -8.45
CA LEU A 580 9.42 21.31 -7.71
C LEU A 580 7.91 21.07 -7.65
N ALA A 581 7.29 20.70 -8.78
CA ALA A 581 5.86 20.40 -8.83
C ALA A 581 5.49 19.18 -7.97
N GLY A 582 6.37 18.17 -7.92
CA GLY A 582 6.18 16.96 -7.09
C GLY A 582 6.17 17.19 -5.58
N LEU A 583 6.73 18.33 -5.11
CA LEU A 583 6.73 18.68 -3.68
C LEU A 583 5.31 18.95 -3.16
N ILE A 584 4.44 19.52 -4.01
CA ILE A 584 3.08 19.92 -3.61
C ILE A 584 2.21 18.69 -3.27
N PRO A 585 2.06 17.67 -4.15
CA PRO A 585 1.33 16.47 -3.79
C PRO A 585 1.98 15.70 -2.63
N PHE A 586 3.32 15.74 -2.51
CA PHE A 586 4.02 15.15 -1.37
C PHE A 586 3.64 15.82 -0.04
N ALA A 587 3.58 17.15 0.00
CA ALA A 587 3.19 17.89 1.20
C ALA A 587 1.74 17.58 1.64
N VAL A 588 0.84 17.36 0.69
CA VAL A 588 -0.56 16.97 0.98
C VAL A 588 -0.64 15.59 1.61
N ILE A 589 0.13 14.61 1.12
CA ILE A 589 0.08 13.24 1.66
C ILE A 589 0.98 13.01 2.88
N PHE A 590 1.87 13.95 3.20
CA PHE A 590 2.98 13.74 4.13
C PHE A 590 2.54 13.19 5.50
N ILE A 591 1.52 13.77 6.12
CA ILE A 591 1.08 13.36 7.47
C ILE A 591 0.48 11.94 7.45
N GLU A 592 -0.32 11.63 6.43
CA GLU A 592 -0.92 10.29 6.28
C GLU A 592 0.13 9.25 5.93
N LEU A 593 1.15 9.64 5.16
CA LEU A 593 2.32 8.82 4.92
C LEU A 593 3.01 8.45 6.24
N LEU A 594 3.16 9.37 7.20
CA LEU A 594 3.74 9.05 8.51
C LEU A 594 2.98 7.92 9.22
N PHE A 595 1.65 7.97 9.21
CA PHE A 595 0.81 6.96 9.83
C PHE A 595 0.86 5.61 9.11
N VAL A 596 0.87 5.63 7.77
CA VAL A 596 1.05 4.40 6.98
C VAL A 596 2.43 3.80 7.27
N PHE A 597 3.48 4.61 7.38
CA PHE A 597 4.82 4.12 7.68
C PHE A 597 4.93 3.55 9.09
N GLN A 598 4.33 4.22 10.08
CA GLN A 598 4.30 3.72 11.45
C GLN A 598 3.57 2.37 11.53
N SER A 599 2.39 2.25 10.92
CA SER A 599 1.60 1.01 10.96
C SER A 599 2.20 -0.15 10.15
N VAL A 600 2.82 0.12 9.00
CA VAL A 600 3.41 -0.93 8.15
C VAL A 600 4.77 -1.39 8.67
N TRP A 601 5.60 -0.48 9.20
CA TRP A 601 7.00 -0.77 9.50
C TRP A 601 7.34 -0.83 11.00
N GLN A 602 6.72 -0.02 11.85
CA GLN A 602 7.04 0.05 13.29
C GLN A 602 6.09 -0.80 14.14
N ASP A 603 4.78 -0.66 13.93
CA ASP A 603 3.75 -1.33 14.73
C ASP A 603 3.15 -2.51 13.96
N LYS A 604 3.96 -3.54 13.66
CA LYS A 604 3.48 -4.74 12.93
C LYS A 604 2.31 -5.47 13.62
N SER A 605 2.14 -5.23 14.92
CA SER A 605 1.05 -5.72 15.77
C SER A 605 -0.21 -4.84 15.76
N GLY A 606 -0.12 -3.59 15.31
CA GLY A 606 -1.22 -2.63 15.29
C GLY A 606 -2.05 -2.79 14.01
N TYR A 607 -3.24 -3.38 14.12
CA TYR A 607 -4.18 -3.41 13.01
C TYR A 607 -4.70 -1.97 12.78
N TYR A 608 -4.17 -1.27 11.78
CA TYR A 608 -4.62 0.08 11.42
C TYR A 608 -6.00 0.01 10.75
N TYR A 609 -7.07 0.23 11.54
CA TYR A 609 -8.45 0.16 11.07
C TYR A 609 -9.00 1.54 10.71
N VAL A 610 -8.48 2.14 9.64
CA VAL A 610 -8.91 3.48 9.22
C VAL A 610 -8.99 3.59 7.69
N PHE A 611 -9.59 2.58 7.08
CA PHE A 611 -9.82 2.57 5.63
C PHE A 611 -10.70 3.75 5.17
N GLY A 612 -11.55 4.29 6.05
CA GLY A 612 -12.36 5.49 5.80
C GLY A 612 -11.53 6.75 5.58
N PHE A 613 -10.61 7.10 6.49
CA PHE A 613 -9.74 8.27 6.30
C PHE A 613 -8.81 8.09 5.10
N LEU A 614 -8.27 6.87 4.89
CA LEU A 614 -7.46 6.56 3.72
C LEU A 614 -8.21 6.79 2.40
N SER A 615 -9.51 6.47 2.34
CA SER A 615 -10.34 6.72 1.17
C SER A 615 -10.48 8.23 0.87
N VAL A 616 -10.70 9.06 1.89
CA VAL A 616 -10.84 10.51 1.73
C VAL A 616 -9.52 11.11 1.26
N VAL A 617 -8.41 10.73 1.89
CA VAL A 617 -7.06 11.20 1.54
C VAL A 617 -6.70 10.77 0.12
N SER A 618 -7.02 9.53 -0.28
CA SER A 618 -6.79 9.06 -1.64
C SER A 618 -7.54 9.90 -2.68
N LEU A 619 -8.76 10.35 -2.39
CA LEU A 619 -9.52 11.23 -3.29
C LEU A 619 -8.85 12.61 -3.41
N ILE A 620 -8.50 13.23 -2.28
CA ILE A 620 -7.84 14.54 -2.24
C ILE A 620 -6.50 14.48 -2.98
N MET A 621 -5.76 13.40 -2.83
CA MET A 621 -4.49 13.18 -3.52
C MET A 621 -4.68 13.12 -5.05
N VAL A 622 -5.68 12.39 -5.56
CA VAL A 622 -5.96 12.33 -7.01
C VAL A 622 -6.28 13.72 -7.56
N VAL A 623 -7.10 14.50 -6.84
CA VAL A 623 -7.44 15.88 -7.21
C VAL A 623 -6.20 16.79 -7.21
N THR A 624 -5.39 16.72 -6.15
CA THR A 624 -4.16 17.50 -6.01
C THR A 624 -3.16 17.19 -7.14
N VAL A 625 -3.01 15.92 -7.51
CA VAL A 625 -2.14 15.52 -8.63
C VAL A 625 -2.69 16.05 -9.96
N ALA A 626 -4.00 15.99 -10.17
CA ALA A 626 -4.64 16.55 -11.37
C ALA A 626 -4.45 18.08 -11.47
N GLU A 627 -4.59 18.80 -10.37
CA GLU A 627 -4.43 20.26 -10.35
C GLU A 627 -2.98 20.70 -10.54
N THR A 628 -2.05 20.08 -9.82
CA THR A 628 -0.62 20.42 -9.92
C THR A 628 -0.08 20.14 -11.32
N THR A 629 -0.53 19.06 -11.96
CA THR A 629 -0.19 18.76 -13.36
C THR A 629 -0.79 19.77 -14.33
N VAL A 630 -2.06 20.13 -14.20
CA VAL A 630 -2.71 21.15 -15.04
C VAL A 630 -2.02 22.51 -14.94
N VAL A 631 -1.71 22.97 -13.72
CA VAL A 631 -1.01 24.25 -13.50
C VAL A 631 0.37 24.23 -14.14
N THR A 632 1.13 23.15 -13.94
CA THR A 632 2.50 23.05 -14.46
C THR A 632 2.51 22.99 -15.99
N ILE A 633 1.59 22.22 -16.60
CA ILE A 633 1.47 22.15 -18.06
C ILE A 633 0.99 23.48 -18.64
N TYR A 634 0.07 24.20 -17.98
CA TYR A 634 -0.32 25.53 -18.43
C TYR A 634 0.84 26.52 -18.43
N VAL A 635 1.65 26.55 -17.37
CA VAL A 635 2.86 27.40 -17.31
C VAL A 635 3.86 26.98 -18.39
N GLN A 636 4.03 25.69 -18.64
CA GLN A 636 4.89 25.18 -19.72
C GLN A 636 4.40 25.64 -21.10
N LEU A 637 3.09 25.58 -21.38
CA LEU A 637 2.52 26.03 -22.64
C LEU A 637 2.61 27.55 -22.81
N CYS A 638 2.45 28.32 -21.72
CA CYS A 638 2.69 29.76 -21.74
C CYS A 638 4.15 30.12 -22.08
N SER A 639 5.11 29.24 -21.77
CA SER A 639 6.52 29.37 -22.16
C SER A 639 6.84 28.86 -23.58
N GLU A 640 5.82 28.72 -24.43
CA GLU A 640 5.92 28.24 -25.82
C GLU A 640 6.53 26.83 -25.99
N ASN A 641 6.44 25.98 -24.98
CA ASN A 641 6.97 24.62 -25.04
C ASN A 641 5.83 23.60 -25.21
N TYR A 642 5.74 23.01 -26.42
CA TYR A 642 4.73 22.02 -26.78
C TYR A 642 5.05 20.58 -26.34
N ASN A 643 6.22 20.30 -25.76
CA ASN A 643 6.61 18.95 -25.34
C ASN A 643 5.98 18.55 -23.99
N TRP A 644 4.66 18.54 -23.91
CA TRP A 644 3.92 18.34 -22.65
C TRP A 644 3.61 16.86 -22.35
N TRP A 645 3.61 15.96 -23.34
CA TRP A 645 3.22 14.54 -23.17
C TRP A 645 4.00 13.83 -22.04
N TRP A 646 5.33 13.75 -22.15
CA TRP A 646 6.16 13.15 -21.11
C TRP A 646 6.24 14.01 -19.85
N GLN A 647 6.15 15.33 -19.97
CA GLN A 647 6.15 16.20 -18.78
C GLN A 647 4.94 15.93 -17.92
N SER A 648 3.74 15.80 -18.50
CA SER A 648 2.52 15.57 -17.73
C SER A 648 2.57 14.28 -16.93
N PHE A 649 3.11 13.21 -17.52
CA PHE A 649 3.32 11.94 -16.85
C PHE A 649 4.37 12.03 -15.73
N LEU A 650 5.52 12.67 -16.01
CA LEU A 650 6.61 12.81 -15.03
C LEU A 650 6.24 13.74 -13.88
N VAL A 651 5.55 14.86 -14.14
CA VAL A 651 5.07 15.79 -13.11
C VAL A 651 4.06 15.10 -12.20
N GLY A 652 3.12 14.35 -12.76
CA GLY A 652 2.15 13.58 -11.96
C GLY A 652 2.83 12.54 -11.07
N GLY A 653 3.83 11.84 -11.61
CA GLY A 653 4.62 10.83 -10.89
C GLY A 653 5.69 11.39 -9.95
N ALA A 654 6.04 12.68 -10.02
CA ALA A 654 7.20 13.25 -9.35
C ALA A 654 7.16 13.11 -7.82
N SER A 655 5.97 13.08 -7.23
CA SER A 655 5.79 12.90 -5.79
C SER A 655 6.36 11.57 -5.29
N SER A 656 6.47 10.53 -6.13
CA SER A 656 7.08 9.26 -5.75
C SER A 656 8.57 9.36 -5.42
N ILE A 657 9.28 10.32 -6.03
CA ILE A 657 10.69 10.57 -5.76
C ILE A 657 10.84 11.12 -4.34
N TRP A 658 9.98 12.07 -3.95
CA TRP A 658 9.97 12.63 -2.60
C TRP A 658 9.59 11.59 -1.54
N VAL A 659 8.60 10.73 -1.84
CA VAL A 659 8.26 9.59 -0.98
C VAL A 659 9.47 8.65 -0.81
N PHE A 660 10.20 8.33 -1.88
CA PHE A 660 11.37 7.46 -1.78
C PHE A 660 12.51 8.10 -0.97
N LEU A 661 12.78 9.40 -1.14
CA LEU A 661 13.75 10.13 -0.32
C LEU A 661 13.35 10.11 1.16
N TYR A 662 12.05 10.24 1.45
CA TYR A 662 11.53 10.09 2.79
C TYR A 662 11.75 8.67 3.33
N CYS A 663 11.56 7.61 2.53
CA CYS A 663 11.88 6.22 2.93
C CYS A 663 13.34 6.07 3.35
N VAL A 664 14.27 6.67 2.60
CA VAL A 664 15.71 6.63 2.90
C VAL A 664 15.98 7.33 4.24
N TRP A 665 15.43 8.53 4.44
CA TRP A 665 15.56 9.24 5.71
C TRP A 665 14.96 8.44 6.87
N TYR A 666 13.76 7.88 6.69
CA TYR A 666 13.04 7.13 7.70
C TYR A 666 13.81 5.86 8.13
N TYR A 667 14.45 5.18 7.17
CA TYR A 667 15.32 4.04 7.43
C TYR A 667 16.46 4.38 8.39
N PHE A 668 17.18 5.49 8.16
CA PHE A 668 18.32 5.87 9.00
C PHE A 668 17.93 6.58 10.31
N ALA A 669 16.83 7.34 10.31
CA ALA A 669 16.47 8.18 11.45
C ALA A 669 15.51 7.51 12.45
N LYS A 670 14.71 6.53 12.00
CA LYS A 670 13.62 5.95 12.80
C LYS A 670 13.64 4.42 12.89
N LEU A 671 14.15 3.72 11.88
CA LEU A 671 14.21 2.26 11.91
C LEU A 671 15.55 1.77 12.43
N HIS A 672 15.49 0.91 13.46
CA HIS A 672 16.63 0.13 13.93
C HIS A 672 16.61 -1.27 13.31
N ILE A 673 16.59 -1.35 11.97
CA ILE A 673 16.64 -2.66 11.28
C ILE A 673 18.05 -3.25 11.38
N THR A 674 18.14 -4.50 11.84
CA THR A 674 19.38 -5.28 11.82
C THR A 674 19.37 -6.30 10.67
N GLY A 675 20.56 -6.54 10.09
CA GLY A 675 20.80 -7.56 9.07
C GLY A 675 20.62 -7.09 7.61
N PHE A 676 21.55 -7.55 6.75
CA PHE A 676 21.62 -7.16 5.33
C PHE A 676 20.36 -7.51 4.53
N VAL A 677 19.82 -8.73 4.71
CA VAL A 677 18.63 -9.19 3.98
C VAL A 677 17.40 -8.35 4.36
N SER A 678 17.26 -7.98 5.64
CA SER A 678 16.17 -7.12 6.09
C SER A 678 16.23 -5.73 5.46
N SER A 679 17.43 -5.13 5.38
CA SER A 679 17.63 -3.84 4.71
C SER A 679 17.30 -3.91 3.21
N MET A 680 17.74 -4.98 2.54
CA MET A 680 17.45 -5.20 1.12
C MET A 680 15.95 -5.33 0.85
N LEU A 681 15.23 -6.10 1.69
CA LEU A 681 13.77 -6.23 1.62
C LEU A 681 13.08 -4.87 1.78
N PHE A 682 13.49 -4.07 2.78
CA PHE A 682 12.92 -2.74 3.01
C PHE A 682 13.07 -1.82 1.80
N PHE A 683 14.30 -1.68 1.27
CA PHE A 683 14.55 -0.78 0.13
C PHE A 683 13.86 -1.25 -1.15
N THR A 684 13.84 -2.56 -1.40
CA THR A 684 13.23 -3.08 -2.63
C THR A 684 11.70 -3.00 -2.59
N TYR A 685 11.07 -3.32 -1.45
CA TYR A 685 9.62 -3.14 -1.27
C TYR A 685 9.23 -1.66 -1.32
N SER A 686 10.01 -0.77 -0.70
CA SER A 686 9.79 0.68 -0.76
C SER A 686 9.93 1.22 -2.19
N PHE A 687 10.94 0.76 -2.94
CA PHE A 687 11.11 1.13 -4.34
C PHE A 687 9.94 0.65 -5.20
N MET A 688 9.52 -0.61 -5.03
CA MET A 688 8.37 -1.16 -5.73
C MET A 688 7.09 -0.36 -5.42
N ALA A 689 6.82 -0.05 -4.16
CA ALA A 689 5.68 0.77 -3.76
C ALA A 689 5.72 2.17 -4.41
N CYS A 690 6.90 2.82 -4.45
CA CYS A 690 7.08 4.11 -5.12
C CYS A 690 6.88 4.02 -6.63
N MET A 691 7.28 2.92 -7.28
CA MET A 691 7.02 2.70 -8.71
C MET A 691 5.53 2.53 -9.01
N VAL A 692 4.82 1.73 -8.21
CA VAL A 692 3.35 1.58 -8.33
C VAL A 692 2.66 2.94 -8.15
N TYR A 693 3.03 3.65 -7.09
CA TYR A 693 2.50 4.97 -6.77
C TYR A 693 2.78 5.98 -7.89
N GLY A 694 4.01 6.04 -8.40
CA GLY A 694 4.41 6.96 -9.47
C GLY A 694 3.75 6.66 -10.83
N LEU A 695 3.54 5.39 -11.18
CA LEU A 695 2.80 5.00 -12.40
C LEU A 695 1.32 5.40 -12.30
N PHE A 696 0.73 5.18 -11.13
CA PHE A 696 -0.65 5.57 -10.84
C PHE A 696 -0.84 7.09 -10.92
N THR A 697 -0.06 7.87 -10.16
CA THR A 697 -0.18 9.33 -10.14
C THR A 697 0.27 9.97 -11.46
N GLY A 698 1.29 9.42 -12.12
CA GLY A 698 1.71 9.84 -13.46
C GLY A 698 0.61 9.66 -14.50
N THR A 699 -0.16 8.59 -14.41
CA THR A 699 -1.30 8.36 -15.32
C THR A 699 -2.46 9.30 -15.05
N VAL A 700 -2.78 9.57 -13.78
CA VAL A 700 -3.77 10.60 -13.41
C VAL A 700 -3.35 11.95 -13.97
N GLY A 701 -2.07 12.31 -13.83
CA GLY A 701 -1.51 13.55 -14.38
C GLY A 701 -1.61 13.63 -15.90
N PHE A 702 -1.24 12.56 -16.60
CA PHE A 702 -1.34 12.48 -18.06
C PHE A 702 -2.78 12.63 -18.56
N LEU A 703 -3.74 11.90 -17.98
CA LEU A 703 -5.14 11.96 -18.38
C LEU A 703 -5.77 13.34 -18.10
N SER A 704 -5.41 13.95 -16.97
CA SER A 704 -5.88 15.29 -16.58
C SER A 704 -5.33 16.36 -17.51
N ALA A 705 -4.02 16.32 -17.77
CA ALA A 705 -3.36 17.22 -18.73
C ALA A 705 -3.92 17.04 -20.14
N TYR A 706 -4.14 15.80 -20.59
CA TYR A 706 -4.73 15.52 -21.90
C TYR A 706 -6.14 16.13 -22.03
N ALA A 707 -7.00 15.94 -21.03
CA ALA A 707 -8.34 16.52 -21.01
C ALA A 707 -8.30 18.05 -21.02
N PHE A 708 -7.37 18.65 -20.26
CA PHE A 708 -7.17 20.10 -20.19
C PHE A 708 -6.69 20.69 -21.53
N VAL A 709 -5.63 20.12 -22.11
CA VAL A 709 -5.07 20.58 -23.40
C VAL A 709 -6.11 20.46 -24.49
N ARG A 710 -6.83 19.33 -24.58
CA ARG A 710 -7.90 19.16 -25.56
C ARG A 710 -9.01 20.19 -25.39
N ARG A 711 -9.36 20.54 -24.15
CA ARG A 711 -10.40 21.55 -23.86
C ARG A 711 -9.96 22.96 -24.26
N ILE A 712 -8.73 23.34 -23.95
CA ILE A 712 -8.17 24.65 -24.29
C ILE A 712 -8.01 24.84 -25.80
N PHE A 713 -7.42 23.86 -26.50
CA PHE A 713 -7.23 23.97 -27.95
C PHE A 713 -8.47 23.64 -28.77
N GLY A 714 -9.45 22.93 -28.21
CA GLY A 714 -10.77 22.75 -28.82
C GLY A 714 -11.64 24.01 -28.77
N ALA A 715 -11.36 24.93 -27.83
CA ALA A 715 -12.03 26.22 -27.78
C ALA A 715 -11.48 27.21 -28.83
N ILE A 716 -10.24 27.01 -29.29
CA ILE A 716 -9.68 27.75 -30.42
C ILE A 716 -10.33 27.19 -31.69
N LYS A 717 -11.31 27.92 -32.25
CA LYS A 717 -11.71 27.70 -33.65
C LYS A 717 -10.54 28.07 -34.55
N ALA A 718 -9.76 27.07 -34.95
CA ALA A 718 -8.94 27.16 -36.14
C ALA A 718 -9.89 26.93 -37.32
N ASP A 719 -10.23 28.00 -38.04
CA ASP A 719 -11.02 27.97 -39.28
C ASP A 719 -10.37 27.09 -40.35
#